data_AF-A0A815ET78-F1
#
_entry.id   AF-A0A815ET78-F1
#
_cell.length_a   1.000
_cell.length_b   1.000
_cell.length_c   1.000
_cell.angle_alpha   90.00
_cell.angle_beta   90.00
_cell.angle_gamma   90.00
#
_symmetry.space_group_name_H-M   'P 1'
#
loop_
_entity.id
_entity.type
_entity.pdbx_description
1 polymer ?
#
loop_
_entity_poly.entity_id
_entity_poly.type
_entity_poly.pdbx_seq_one_letter_code
_entity_poly.pdbx_strand_id
1 'polypeptide(L)'
;KMTAIVAQPISSTLLVCRSPDLPLQNEDLSTSALAIDDQSIINTIYNYWFGDNVNTWSKSYPLLTKLWFKFQRDTDREIQEKFEKYLIEASNKDGDIYKRWQSTCRGKIVLILLFDQFSRNIYRGTPDMFKYDQLALDLTLEIVNEQHVTLYSSPERIFLYFPLIHSENLIYTTKGVQLMNDLPSSITQRDLRKRYLSIARATKTHQHIIELFGRYPHRNQLLGRQSTKDEEDYLKTARNEFIKSVQSMKPPSPLENTTTNNTSPTPALQTEQPLKILVLHSFRQNANSLRRTTKKLVKLLKGIATFYFANAPLPYNPTGEIKLELLSAFGDGNLPETSYQRQWWNASKDNRSYHHLDVSIHYIDQLFKSDGPFDGILGFSQGGALTGILCGLQPFSNISFRFAILISGFPSRADVHEQIMKPNYIQNFPSLHIYGTKDELVDNERTLRLASVFKDAIIVSHSGGHFTPNKWPSLDIKSFLIEQQKSLNANKQMIKASIDQQQLFATFHEKIEATIFNHQKQSSQISARNRMKSKESNLTHISPVGLSKQIDETTIDKLIKEIDDYLFDDILLLIWCKRTTFHNPEPKDDDLTFFRYWILLYLKKPDQMLTYLDTIPKYGSWADLKTLSVCANQMKTDTEKQLLENLQQACVKMFGEQLKRDYRLVLRQPDDYLNDKEEIQDIKPQEWLTNCAKEAPRIGNNRYNYSTDIAKYLHPISINVVDQKQLDAEKGYCYQYYKRLLTAVCQILQKASPSFVDEQMKARNRKDRALQYTKEQREQLLNAEPSSYVLQPEAEPVVPCPLEELEPLLEHMSLDKGGPIDDQSIVFPRGAIMTGGRLDLCKQVVGPEGIQPLLNAMKYSSVIHRLLLGNNIVGIVGARGIADYIRNNHDSKIDTWYIAGNNFDGDCMALICDALTSDTKVKALWLKRNPILAAGVGHISKMLELNKYLQTLDLLNTGLLDDGCEILFNGLKSNQTLKHLYIDTNGLTVKSGRVIRAHLELGYNHLETLYLCCNQMGDQGTIEIAAGLKHDKCLKRLGLASNCVGADGAKALADALSNHPSLEQLNLGYMKATILLGGLDNVIGDQGAVEIARLIRSNNHIRSIDLTFNGISQKGLSQVKDALKENKILTTFKLLQYGQVHNEITKEEIVSMLERNKMEWGKQILRDDPTKTEYDWIKLGEKLNEQINFPQHVMEIISYYRTH
;
A
#
# COMPACT_ATOMS: atom_id res chain seq x y z
N LYS A 1 -52.29 55.37 31.90
CA LYS A 1 -53.11 54.26 31.33
C LYS A 1 -52.93 54.29 29.82
N MET A 2 -52.69 53.13 29.20
CA MET A 2 -52.46 52.94 27.76
C MET A 2 -53.37 53.81 26.89
N THR A 3 -52.81 54.43 25.84
CA THR A 3 -53.18 54.10 24.44
C THR A 3 -52.12 54.59 23.44
N ALA A 4 -52.04 53.84 22.35
CA ALA A 4 -50.97 53.70 21.37
C ALA A 4 -50.59 54.93 20.54
N ILE A 5 -49.31 54.95 20.11
CA ILE A 5 -48.79 55.66 18.94
C ILE A 5 -47.96 54.66 18.11
N VAL A 6 -48.04 54.81 16.78
CA VAL A 6 -46.99 54.71 15.74
C VAL A 6 -47.45 53.90 14.53
N ALA A 7 -47.67 54.64 13.43
CA ALA A 7 -47.91 54.20 12.05
C ALA A 7 -46.58 54.21 11.27
N GLN A 8 -46.34 53.53 10.15
CA GLN A 8 -46.94 52.44 9.35
C GLN A 8 -45.81 51.96 8.39
N PRO A 9 -45.87 50.76 7.77
CA PRO A 9 -44.68 49.98 7.39
C PRO A 9 -44.52 49.64 5.89
N ILE A 10 -43.47 48.83 5.57
CA ILE A 10 -43.27 47.80 4.50
C ILE A 10 -41.95 48.04 3.74
N SER A 11 -41.11 47.07 3.37
CA SER A 11 -40.71 45.71 3.79
C SER A 11 -39.48 45.34 2.92
N SER A 12 -38.62 44.50 3.47
CA SER A 12 -37.33 43.97 3.00
C SER A 12 -37.33 43.18 1.68
N THR A 13 -36.21 43.19 0.93
CA THR A 13 -35.37 42.01 0.51
C THR A 13 -34.15 42.46 -0.36
N LEU A 14 -33.07 41.67 -0.32
CA LEU A 14 -31.68 41.78 -0.83
C LEU A 14 -31.39 42.07 -2.33
N LEU A 15 -30.23 42.73 -2.64
CA LEU A 15 -29.04 42.23 -3.41
C LEU A 15 -28.02 43.34 -3.84
N VAL A 16 -26.77 43.26 -3.33
CA VAL A 16 -25.42 43.28 -4.00
C VAL A 16 -24.72 44.55 -4.60
N CYS A 17 -23.41 44.66 -4.25
CA CYS A 17 -22.18 45.11 -4.99
C CYS A 17 -21.54 46.53 -4.83
N ARG A 18 -20.37 46.63 -4.16
CA ARG A 18 -18.99 46.86 -4.69
C ARG A 18 -18.01 47.56 -3.71
N SER A 19 -16.79 47.03 -3.59
CA SER A 19 -15.58 47.66 -3.00
C SER A 19 -14.94 48.70 -3.95
N PRO A 20 -14.01 49.56 -3.46
CA PRO A 20 -12.58 49.29 -3.73
C PRO A 20 -11.59 49.73 -2.62
N ASP A 21 -10.45 49.02 -2.57
CA ASP A 21 -9.21 49.38 -1.86
C ASP A 21 -8.44 50.48 -2.62
N LEU A 22 -7.94 51.50 -1.90
CA LEU A 22 -6.84 52.39 -2.31
C LEU A 22 -5.96 52.71 -1.08
N PRO A 23 -4.65 52.94 -1.28
CA PRO A 23 -3.59 52.74 -0.30
C PRO A 23 -3.33 53.97 0.56
N LEU A 24 -2.98 53.77 1.83
CA LEU A 24 -2.34 54.82 2.62
C LEU A 24 -0.83 54.83 2.34
N GLN A 25 -0.41 55.96 1.78
CA GLN A 25 0.98 56.35 1.56
C GLN A 25 1.71 56.58 2.89
N ASN A 26 3.01 56.28 2.87
CA ASN A 26 3.98 56.67 3.88
C ASN A 26 4.15 58.20 3.86
N GLU A 27 3.86 58.86 4.99
CA GLU A 27 4.42 60.17 5.31
C GLU A 27 5.44 60.05 6.44
N ASP A 28 6.49 60.85 6.29
CA ASP A 28 7.76 60.87 7.01
C ASP A 28 7.67 60.82 8.54
N LEU A 29 8.33 59.80 9.10
CA LEU A 29 9.04 59.91 10.37
C LEU A 29 10.50 59.63 10.07
N SER A 30 11.33 60.68 10.16
CA SER A 30 12.77 60.61 10.02
C SER A 30 13.38 59.70 11.09
N THR A 31 13.63 58.44 10.77
CA THR A 31 14.53 57.56 11.52
C THR A 31 15.37 56.74 10.53
N SER A 32 16.68 56.71 10.77
CA SER A 32 17.74 56.23 9.87
C SER A 32 17.35 55.03 8.99
N ALA A 33 17.42 55.18 7.66
CA ALA A 33 17.22 54.09 6.72
C ALA A 33 18.14 52.92 7.09
N LEU A 34 17.55 51.78 7.45
CA LEU A 34 18.28 50.55 7.71
C LEU A 34 19.11 50.17 6.48
N ALA A 35 20.33 49.68 6.68
CA ALA A 35 21.11 49.12 5.58
C ALA A 35 20.32 47.95 4.95
N ILE A 36 20.46 47.75 3.63
CA ILE A 36 19.75 46.68 2.88
C ILE A 36 19.95 45.31 3.55
N ASP A 37 21.15 45.06 4.10
CA ASP A 37 21.49 43.84 4.81
C ASP A 37 20.69 43.66 6.12
N ASP A 38 20.48 44.75 6.89
CA ASP A 38 19.66 44.70 8.11
C ASP A 38 18.21 44.32 7.78
N GLN A 39 17.63 44.90 6.72
CA GLN A 39 16.26 44.62 6.30
C GLN A 39 16.09 43.15 5.86
N SER A 40 17.08 42.61 5.15
CA SER A 40 17.11 41.21 4.71
C SER A 40 17.16 40.23 5.89
N ILE A 41 18.00 40.52 6.89
CA ILE A 41 18.14 39.70 8.09
C ILE A 41 16.85 39.74 8.92
N ILE A 42 16.31 40.95 9.15
CA ILE A 42 15.04 41.15 9.86
C ILE A 42 13.92 40.33 9.18
N ASN A 43 13.80 40.39 7.86
CA ASN A 43 12.80 39.62 7.13
C ASN A 43 13.03 38.11 7.22
N THR A 44 14.29 37.66 7.23
CA THR A 44 14.61 36.22 7.37
C THR A 44 14.15 35.67 8.72
N ILE A 45 14.44 36.38 9.82
CA ILE A 45 14.01 35.96 11.17
C ILE A 45 12.48 36.04 11.29
N TYR A 46 11.90 37.13 10.76
CA TYR A 46 10.46 37.34 10.76
C TYR A 46 9.71 36.24 10.01
N ASN A 47 10.09 35.93 8.77
CA ASN A 47 9.43 34.94 7.93
C ASN A 47 9.64 33.52 8.45
N TYR A 48 10.79 33.21 9.04
CA TYR A 48 10.99 31.93 9.70
C TYR A 48 9.96 31.70 10.81
N TRP A 49 9.66 32.74 11.60
CA TRP A 49 8.75 32.62 12.73
C TRP A 49 7.27 32.78 12.36
N PHE A 50 6.91 33.73 11.49
CA PHE A 50 5.52 34.07 11.16
C PHE A 50 5.05 33.58 9.77
N GLY A 51 5.97 33.18 8.89
CA GLY A 51 5.70 32.86 7.49
C GLY A 51 5.70 34.08 6.56
N ASP A 52 5.68 33.85 5.24
CA ASP A 52 5.87 34.91 4.22
C ASP A 52 4.68 35.88 4.08
N ASN A 53 3.49 35.56 4.61
CA ASN A 53 2.32 36.44 4.54
C ASN A 53 1.41 36.30 5.78
N VAL A 54 1.34 37.37 6.59
CA VAL A 54 0.56 37.45 7.83
C VAL A 54 -0.94 37.20 7.60
N ASN A 55 -1.47 37.51 6.41
CA ASN A 55 -2.89 37.30 6.07
C ASN A 55 -3.24 35.84 5.76
N THR A 56 -2.24 34.98 5.52
CA THR A 56 -2.44 33.54 5.27
C THR A 56 -2.33 32.68 6.53
N TRP A 57 -2.14 33.33 7.67
CA TRP A 57 -1.84 32.67 8.94
C TRP A 57 -2.89 31.64 9.35
N SER A 58 -4.18 31.81 9.00
CA SER A 58 -5.22 30.82 9.30
C SER A 58 -4.99 29.45 8.65
N LYS A 59 -4.34 29.41 7.48
CA LYS A 59 -4.01 28.20 6.72
C LYS A 59 -2.75 27.52 7.24
N SER A 60 -1.71 28.29 7.56
CA SER A 60 -0.41 27.79 8.05
C SER A 60 -0.35 27.60 9.57
N TYR A 61 -1.39 28.03 10.31
CA TYR A 61 -1.48 27.95 11.77
C TYR A 61 -1.11 26.57 12.37
N PRO A 62 -1.54 25.42 11.82
CA PRO A 62 -1.18 24.11 12.40
C PRO A 62 0.31 23.76 12.30
N LEU A 63 1.02 24.35 11.34
CA LEU A 63 2.47 24.19 11.18
C LEU A 63 3.21 25.16 12.10
N LEU A 64 2.81 26.44 12.10
CA LEU A 64 3.42 27.48 12.93
C LEU A 64 3.19 27.24 14.43
N THR A 65 2.04 26.71 14.85
CA THR A 65 1.83 26.33 16.26
C THR A 65 2.75 25.21 16.73
N LYS A 66 3.19 24.31 15.83
CA LYS A 66 4.22 23.31 16.14
C LYS A 66 5.61 23.93 16.26
N LEU A 67 5.88 25.04 15.56
CA LEU A 67 7.11 25.82 15.72
C LEU A 67 7.09 26.60 17.04
N TRP A 68 6.00 27.32 17.33
CA TRP A 68 5.90 28.25 18.47
C TRP A 68 5.76 27.58 19.82
N PHE A 69 4.98 26.50 19.92
CA PHE A 69 4.54 25.97 21.21
C PHE A 69 4.97 24.52 21.47
N LYS A 70 5.55 23.83 20.47
CA LYS A 70 5.97 22.44 20.62
C LYS A 70 7.50 22.32 20.62
N PHE A 71 8.03 21.81 21.72
CA PHE A 71 9.46 21.52 21.85
C PHE A 71 9.91 20.46 20.83
N GLN A 72 10.88 20.82 19.99
CA GLN A 72 11.52 19.95 19.01
C GLN A 72 13.02 20.21 18.98
N ARG A 73 13.84 19.21 19.29
CA ARG A 73 15.31 19.36 19.34
C ARG A 73 15.94 19.74 18.01
N ASP A 74 15.38 19.26 16.91
CA ASP A 74 15.90 19.59 15.58
C ASP A 74 15.58 21.07 15.23
N THR A 75 14.45 21.61 15.70
CA THR A 75 14.10 23.03 15.62
C THR A 75 14.98 23.90 16.53
N ASP A 76 15.23 23.49 17.78
CA ASP A 76 16.17 24.21 18.66
C ASP A 76 17.57 24.30 18.03
N ARG A 77 18.05 23.18 17.46
CA ARG A 77 19.34 23.13 16.76
C ARG A 77 19.35 24.00 15.50
N GLU A 78 18.29 23.98 14.71
CA GLU A 78 18.16 24.83 13.53
C GLU A 78 18.17 26.31 13.92
N ILE A 79 17.40 26.70 14.95
CA ILE A 79 17.36 28.08 15.44
C ILE A 79 18.73 28.51 15.97
N GLN A 80 19.43 27.63 16.68
CA GLN A 80 20.80 27.85 17.12
C GLN A 80 21.76 28.08 15.94
N GLU A 81 21.83 27.12 15.02
CA GLU A 81 22.75 27.19 13.88
C GLU A 81 22.50 28.42 12.99
N LYS A 82 21.23 28.84 12.83
CA LYS A 82 20.87 29.95 11.95
C LYS A 82 20.92 31.33 12.61
N PHE A 83 20.56 31.43 13.90
CA PHE A 83 20.21 32.72 14.49
C PHE A 83 20.97 33.08 15.77
N GLU A 84 21.79 32.18 16.34
CA GLU A 84 22.56 32.47 17.56
C GLU A 84 23.48 33.67 17.41
N LYS A 85 24.15 33.82 16.26
CA LYS A 85 25.02 34.98 15.99
C LYS A 85 24.26 36.32 16.09
N TYR A 86 23.04 36.39 15.56
CA TYR A 86 22.24 37.61 15.56
C TYR A 86 21.69 37.93 16.96
N LEU A 87 21.37 36.91 17.76
CA LEU A 87 21.01 37.08 19.17
C LEU A 87 22.17 37.72 19.95
N ILE A 88 23.40 37.23 19.76
CA ILE A 88 24.59 37.75 20.45
C ILE A 88 24.86 39.20 20.01
N GLU A 89 24.89 39.47 18.71
CA GLU A 89 25.17 40.80 18.14
C GLU A 89 24.12 41.84 18.55
N ALA A 90 22.83 41.48 18.48
CA ALA A 90 21.73 42.38 18.84
C ALA A 90 21.61 42.62 20.35
N SER A 91 22.24 41.82 21.21
CA SER A 91 22.08 41.94 22.67
C SER A 91 22.80 43.15 23.31
N ASN A 92 23.71 43.80 22.58
CA ASN A 92 24.39 45.01 23.04
C ASN A 92 23.51 46.25 22.82
N LYS A 93 22.84 46.74 23.88
CA LYS A 93 21.97 47.93 23.84
C LYS A 93 22.66 49.20 23.32
N ASP A 94 23.96 49.35 23.58
CA ASP A 94 24.74 50.48 23.11
C ASP A 94 25.28 50.30 21.69
N GLY A 95 25.21 49.07 21.16
CA GLY A 95 25.69 48.69 19.84
C GLY A 95 24.78 49.16 18.71
N ASP A 96 25.37 49.36 17.53
CA ASP A 96 24.65 49.96 16.40
C ASP A 96 23.51 49.06 15.88
N ILE A 97 23.63 47.73 15.94
CA ILE A 97 22.59 46.79 15.48
C ILE A 97 21.31 46.94 16.32
N TYR A 98 21.42 47.01 17.65
CA TYR A 98 20.27 47.17 18.53
C TYR A 98 19.53 48.49 18.25
N LYS A 99 20.28 49.60 18.23
CA LYS A 99 19.73 50.95 17.97
C LYS A 99 19.06 51.05 16.60
N ARG A 100 19.70 50.50 15.56
CA ARG A 100 19.16 50.47 14.21
C ARG A 100 17.89 49.63 14.14
N TRP A 101 17.89 48.40 14.65
CA TRP A 101 16.71 47.53 14.55
C TRP A 101 15.54 48.01 15.42
N GLN A 102 15.81 48.64 16.57
CA GLN A 102 14.79 49.27 17.41
C GLN A 102 14.09 50.45 16.71
N SER A 103 14.69 51.06 15.68
CA SER A 103 14.09 52.22 14.98
C SER A 103 12.84 51.88 14.15
N THR A 104 12.49 50.60 13.96
CA THR A 104 11.34 50.16 13.14
C THR A 104 10.44 49.16 13.88
N CYS A 105 9.13 49.13 13.58
CA CYS A 105 8.21 48.18 14.22
C CYS A 105 8.58 46.71 13.97
N ARG A 106 8.99 46.37 12.73
CA ARG A 106 9.39 45.00 12.38
C ARG A 106 10.72 44.61 13.03
N GLY A 107 11.67 45.53 13.13
CA GLY A 107 12.91 45.29 13.88
C GLY A 107 12.65 45.11 15.38
N LYS A 108 11.79 45.93 15.99
CA LYS A 108 11.38 45.78 17.40
C LYS A 108 10.80 44.39 17.70
N ILE A 109 9.88 43.86 16.88
CA ILE A 109 9.33 42.51 17.12
C ILE A 109 10.36 41.41 16.90
N VAL A 110 11.28 41.55 15.94
CA VAL A 110 12.39 40.60 15.74
C VAL A 110 13.35 40.58 16.93
N LEU A 111 13.67 41.75 17.51
CA LEU A 111 14.45 41.84 18.74
C LEU A 111 13.75 41.11 19.90
N ILE A 112 12.43 41.29 20.05
CA ILE A 112 11.64 40.56 21.07
C ILE A 112 11.69 39.05 20.84
N LEU A 113 11.55 38.58 19.59
CA LEU A 113 11.66 37.15 19.28
C LEU A 113 13.04 36.60 19.61
N LEU A 114 14.11 37.32 19.30
CA LEU A 114 15.48 36.92 19.61
C LEU A 114 15.66 36.77 21.14
N PHE A 115 15.29 37.81 21.89
CA PHE A 115 15.53 37.86 23.33
C PHE A 115 14.60 36.98 24.16
N ASP A 116 13.35 36.76 23.73
CA ASP A 116 12.39 35.96 24.48
C ASP A 116 12.27 34.52 23.91
N GLN A 117 11.93 34.35 22.64
CA GLN A 117 11.64 33.01 22.10
C GLN A 117 12.91 32.25 21.69
N PHE A 118 13.75 32.85 20.87
CA PHE A 118 14.91 32.16 20.28
C PHE A 118 15.96 31.88 21.35
N SER A 119 16.21 32.81 22.29
CA SER A 119 17.07 32.54 23.46
C SER A 119 16.63 31.28 24.23
N ARG A 120 15.32 31.03 24.34
CA ARG A 120 14.76 29.82 24.98
C ARG A 120 14.93 28.56 24.15
N ASN A 121 15.02 28.67 22.82
CA ASN A 121 15.34 27.56 21.92
C ASN A 121 16.85 27.27 21.89
N ILE A 122 17.67 28.31 21.76
CA ILE A 122 19.13 28.26 21.61
C ILE A 122 19.80 27.71 22.88
N TYR A 123 19.45 28.30 24.03
CA TYR A 123 20.11 28.00 25.31
C TYR A 123 19.29 27.05 26.19
N ARG A 124 18.35 26.30 25.60
CA ARG A 124 17.36 25.51 26.35
C ARG A 124 18.04 24.56 27.34
N GLY A 125 17.65 24.66 28.62
CA GLY A 125 18.21 23.83 29.69
C GLY A 125 19.49 24.38 30.32
N THR A 126 19.91 25.58 29.95
CA THR A 126 20.99 26.31 30.59
C THR A 126 20.44 27.60 31.23
N PRO A 127 21.16 28.22 32.19
CA PRO A 127 20.74 29.50 32.76
C PRO A 127 20.59 30.60 31.70
N ASP A 128 21.37 30.52 30.61
CA ASP A 128 21.44 31.54 29.55
C ASP A 128 20.13 31.71 28.77
N MET A 129 19.19 30.78 28.87
CA MET A 129 17.87 30.90 28.23
C MET A 129 17.00 32.04 28.80
N PHE A 130 17.34 32.55 29.99
CA PHE A 130 16.66 33.68 30.63
C PHE A 130 17.51 34.95 30.61
N LYS A 131 18.74 34.88 30.08
CA LYS A 131 19.73 35.96 30.12
C LYS A 131 19.24 37.26 29.49
N TYR A 132 18.40 37.15 28.46
CA TYR A 132 17.91 38.29 27.68
C TYR A 132 16.47 38.70 28.05
N ASP A 133 15.85 38.10 29.08
CA ASP A 133 14.46 38.37 29.48
C ASP A 133 14.22 39.85 29.79
N GLN A 134 15.16 40.51 30.47
CA GLN A 134 15.04 41.93 30.80
C GLN A 134 15.09 42.82 29.55
N LEU A 135 15.90 42.47 28.54
CA LEU A 135 15.95 43.23 27.28
C LEU A 135 14.62 43.14 26.52
N ALA A 136 14.01 41.96 26.49
CA ALA A 136 12.70 41.75 25.89
C ALA A 136 11.61 42.52 26.66
N LEU A 137 11.65 42.49 28.00
CA LEU A 137 10.69 43.16 28.86
C LEU A 137 10.73 44.69 28.72
N ASP A 138 11.92 45.29 28.74
CA ASP A 138 12.08 46.74 28.59
C ASP A 138 11.50 47.23 27.26
N LEU A 139 11.82 46.51 26.16
CA LEU A 139 11.34 46.84 24.82
C LEU A 139 9.82 46.65 24.68
N THR A 140 9.26 45.59 25.29
CA THR A 140 7.81 45.40 25.34
C THR A 140 7.13 46.52 26.13
N LEU A 141 7.69 46.95 27.27
CA LEU A 141 7.12 48.02 28.09
C LEU A 141 7.11 49.37 27.36
N GLU A 142 8.19 49.69 26.62
CA GLU A 142 8.25 50.85 25.73
C GLU A 142 7.07 50.83 24.73
N ILE A 143 6.94 49.74 23.96
CA ILE A 143 5.90 49.61 22.92
C ILE A 143 4.48 49.66 23.49
N VAL A 144 4.25 49.00 24.63
CA VAL A 144 2.92 48.92 25.26
C VAL A 144 2.51 50.24 25.91
N ASN A 145 3.46 51.03 26.40
CA ASN A 145 3.18 52.33 27.02
C ASN A 145 3.01 53.45 25.98
N GLU A 146 3.58 53.32 24.78
CA GLU A 146 3.52 54.33 23.72
C GLU A 146 2.22 54.33 22.90
N GLN A 147 1.19 53.52 23.21
CA GLN A 147 -0.04 53.30 22.40
C GLN A 147 0.19 52.75 20.97
N HIS A 148 1.41 52.42 20.58
CA HIS A 148 1.76 51.93 19.23
C HIS A 148 1.44 50.44 19.00
N VAL A 149 0.80 49.77 19.97
CA VAL A 149 0.45 48.35 19.92
C VAL A 149 -0.47 48.00 18.73
N THR A 150 -1.27 48.96 18.27
CA THR A 150 -2.17 48.80 17.11
C THR A 150 -1.44 48.54 15.80
N LEU A 151 -0.17 48.95 15.68
CA LEU A 151 0.67 48.75 14.50
C LEU A 151 1.09 47.28 14.29
N TYR A 152 1.01 46.46 15.34
CA TYR A 152 1.32 45.04 15.27
C TYR A 152 0.06 44.23 14.93
N SER A 153 0.17 43.21 14.11
CA SER A 153 -0.87 42.24 13.82
C SER A 153 -1.21 41.37 15.03
N SER A 154 -2.37 40.70 15.00
CA SER A 154 -2.80 39.85 16.13
C SER A 154 -1.80 38.74 16.49
N PRO A 155 -1.13 38.05 15.54
CA PRO A 155 -0.09 37.07 15.88
C PRO A 155 1.16 37.71 16.51
N GLU A 156 1.61 38.86 16.00
CA GLU A 156 2.75 39.58 16.56
C GLU A 156 2.48 40.04 17.99
N ARG A 157 1.25 40.50 18.27
CA ARG A 157 0.83 40.92 19.61
C ARG A 157 0.95 39.79 20.65
N ILE A 158 0.77 38.52 20.26
CA ILE A 158 1.01 37.39 21.18
C ILE A 158 2.45 37.41 21.70
N PHE A 159 3.41 37.50 20.78
CA PHE A 159 4.84 37.45 21.12
C PHE A 159 5.34 38.76 21.72
N LEU A 160 4.73 39.89 21.35
CA LEU A 160 4.95 41.18 22.02
C LEU A 160 4.57 41.12 23.51
N TYR A 161 3.50 40.40 23.87
CA TYR A 161 3.02 40.33 25.26
C TYR A 161 3.68 39.22 26.10
N PHE A 162 4.31 38.22 25.47
CA PHE A 162 4.95 37.13 26.21
C PHE A 162 6.04 37.58 27.19
N PRO A 163 6.90 38.58 26.91
CA PRO A 163 7.85 39.09 27.90
C PRO A 163 7.19 39.58 29.20
N LEU A 164 6.01 40.20 29.14
CA LEU A 164 5.24 40.60 30.33
C LEU A 164 4.78 39.36 31.11
N ILE A 165 4.29 38.33 30.41
CA ILE A 165 3.83 37.09 31.01
C ILE A 165 4.99 36.30 31.61
N HIS A 166 6.15 36.27 30.96
CA HIS A 166 7.36 35.58 31.42
C HIS A 166 8.09 36.31 32.56
N SER A 167 7.70 37.54 32.88
CA SER A 167 8.20 38.26 34.05
C SER A 167 7.79 37.55 35.34
N GLU A 168 8.67 37.54 36.34
CA GLU A 168 8.35 37.11 37.71
C GLU A 168 7.75 38.27 38.55
N ASN A 169 7.47 39.42 37.94
CA ASN A 169 6.78 40.53 38.57
C ASN A 169 5.27 40.44 38.32
N LEU A 170 4.50 40.22 39.38
CA LEU A 170 3.05 40.03 39.31
C LEU A 170 2.31 41.18 38.61
N ILE A 171 2.77 42.43 38.74
CA ILE A 171 2.15 43.58 38.07
C ILE A 171 2.28 43.44 36.55
N TYR A 172 3.47 43.08 36.06
CA TYR A 172 3.71 42.89 34.63
C TYR A 172 3.01 41.64 34.11
N THR A 173 3.05 40.52 34.84
CA THR A 173 2.33 39.30 34.46
C THR A 173 0.82 39.57 34.36
N THR A 174 0.24 40.31 35.34
CA THR A 174 -1.17 40.70 35.33
C THR A 174 -1.51 41.58 34.13
N LYS A 175 -0.69 42.60 33.84
CA LYS A 175 -0.85 43.45 32.66
C LYS A 175 -0.78 42.64 31.36
N GLY A 176 0.18 41.72 31.24
CA GLY A 176 0.31 40.84 30.08
C GLY A 176 -0.89 39.90 29.89
N VAL A 177 -1.43 39.35 30.98
CA VAL A 177 -2.65 38.53 30.95
C VAL A 177 -3.89 39.34 30.56
N GLN A 178 -4.03 40.57 31.04
CA GLN A 178 -5.10 41.47 30.63
C GLN A 178 -5.04 41.74 29.11
N LEU A 179 -3.88 42.18 28.61
CA LEU A 179 -3.67 42.44 27.18
C LEU A 179 -3.95 41.21 26.31
N MET A 180 -3.56 40.02 26.76
CA MET A 180 -3.84 38.77 26.05
C MET A 180 -5.33 38.39 26.10
N ASN A 181 -6.06 38.71 27.17
CA ASN A 181 -7.50 38.49 27.29
C ASN A 181 -8.34 39.46 26.45
N ASP A 182 -7.83 40.67 26.21
CA ASP A 182 -8.51 41.67 25.38
C ASP A 182 -8.29 41.44 23.88
N LEU A 183 -7.17 40.80 23.50
CA LEU A 183 -6.81 40.52 22.11
C LEU A 183 -7.92 39.82 21.28
N PRO A 184 -8.62 38.78 21.77
CA PRO A 184 -9.72 38.13 21.04
C PRO A 184 -10.91 39.05 20.74
N SER A 185 -11.10 40.13 21.49
CA SER A 185 -12.22 41.06 21.30
C SER A 185 -12.11 41.84 19.99
N SER A 186 -10.89 42.01 19.49
CA SER A 186 -10.59 42.66 18.21
C SER A 186 -10.72 41.72 16.99
N ILE A 187 -11.02 40.44 17.19
CA ILE A 187 -10.99 39.41 16.14
C ILE A 187 -12.42 39.03 15.72
N THR A 188 -12.78 39.35 14.49
CA THR A 188 -14.12 39.12 13.93
C THR A 188 -14.37 37.66 13.53
N GLN A 189 -13.33 36.93 13.11
CA GLN A 189 -13.44 35.53 12.68
C GLN A 189 -13.62 34.57 13.87
N ARG A 190 -14.74 33.84 13.91
CA ARG A 190 -15.15 33.00 15.05
C ARG A 190 -14.12 31.92 15.43
N ASP A 191 -13.59 31.18 14.45
CA ASP A 191 -12.64 30.09 14.74
C ASP A 191 -11.25 30.60 15.10
N LEU A 192 -10.85 31.74 14.54
CA LEU A 192 -9.64 32.42 14.92
C LEU A 192 -9.75 32.97 16.35
N ARG A 193 -10.87 33.63 16.67
CA ARG A 193 -11.18 34.15 18.01
C ARG A 193 -11.15 33.05 19.07
N LYS A 194 -11.69 31.85 18.79
CA LYS A 194 -11.59 30.68 19.68
C LYS A 194 -10.14 30.28 19.98
N ARG A 195 -9.25 30.35 18.98
CA ARG A 195 -7.83 30.04 19.16
C ARG A 195 -7.13 31.05 20.06
N TYR A 196 -7.35 32.34 19.85
CA TYR A 196 -6.81 33.38 20.73
C TYR A 196 -7.38 33.30 22.15
N LEU A 197 -8.67 32.98 22.30
CA LEU A 197 -9.26 32.70 23.62
C LEU A 197 -8.57 31.52 24.32
N SER A 198 -8.17 30.48 23.58
CA SER A 198 -7.42 29.37 24.14
C SER A 198 -6.03 29.80 24.63
N ILE A 199 -5.33 30.65 23.88
CA ILE A 199 -4.02 31.19 24.27
C ILE A 199 -4.18 32.08 25.51
N ALA A 200 -5.15 32.99 25.52
CA ALA A 200 -5.45 33.86 26.67
C ALA A 200 -5.81 33.09 27.94
N ARG A 201 -6.51 31.96 27.82
CA ARG A 201 -6.78 31.08 28.97
C ARG A 201 -5.50 30.45 29.52
N ALA A 202 -4.56 30.06 28.66
CA ALA A 202 -3.29 29.46 29.07
C ALA A 202 -2.36 30.45 29.80
N THR A 203 -2.46 31.75 29.50
CA THR A 203 -1.67 32.78 30.20
C THR A 203 -2.17 33.02 31.63
N LYS A 204 -3.43 32.75 31.95
CA LYS A 204 -3.95 32.81 33.34
C LYS A 204 -3.23 31.84 34.28
N THR A 205 -2.80 30.68 33.76
CA THR A 205 -1.99 29.74 34.55
C THR A 205 -0.63 30.33 34.92
N HIS A 206 -0.07 31.21 34.10
CA HIS A 206 1.21 31.88 34.39
C HIS A 206 1.05 32.89 35.52
N GLN A 207 0.00 33.71 35.46
CA GLN A 207 -0.36 34.62 36.56
C GLN A 207 -0.58 33.85 37.87
N HIS A 208 -1.33 32.75 37.84
CA HIS A 208 -1.59 31.95 39.03
C HIS A 208 -0.30 31.38 39.66
N ILE A 209 0.70 30.98 38.85
CA ILE A 209 2.00 30.51 39.37
C ILE A 209 2.73 31.65 40.10
N ILE A 210 2.73 32.86 39.53
CA ILE A 210 3.37 34.02 40.15
C ILE A 210 2.60 34.49 41.39
N GLU A 211 1.27 34.39 41.42
CA GLU A 211 0.46 34.65 42.62
C GLU A 211 0.77 33.67 43.75
N LEU A 212 0.94 32.38 43.42
CA LEU A 212 1.20 31.33 44.41
C LEU A 212 2.64 31.33 44.94
N PHE A 213 3.62 31.53 44.06
CA PHE A 213 5.04 31.32 44.39
C PHE A 213 5.89 32.58 44.31
N GLY A 214 5.36 33.69 43.76
CA GLY A 214 6.10 34.93 43.52
C GLY A 214 7.16 34.85 42.41
N ARG A 215 7.35 33.68 41.81
CA ARG A 215 8.38 33.38 40.80
C ARG A 215 8.03 32.10 40.05
N TYR A 216 8.78 31.77 39.00
CA TYR A 216 8.59 30.53 38.24
C TYR A 216 9.43 29.39 38.84
N PRO A 217 8.81 28.38 39.48
CA PRO A 217 9.57 27.34 40.19
C PRO A 217 10.54 26.56 39.30
N HIS A 218 10.20 26.42 38.01
CA HIS A 218 11.01 25.67 37.05
C HIS A 218 12.34 26.37 36.70
N ARG A 219 12.47 27.67 37.01
CA ARG A 219 13.71 28.42 36.82
C ARG A 219 14.70 28.21 37.96
N ASN A 220 14.22 27.80 39.14
CA ASN A 220 15.02 27.75 40.38
C ASN A 220 16.30 26.94 40.20
N GLN A 221 16.19 25.71 39.68
CA GLN A 221 17.35 24.84 39.48
C GLN A 221 18.40 25.44 38.52
N LEU A 222 17.97 26.05 37.42
CA LEU A 222 18.89 26.62 36.44
C LEU A 222 19.52 27.92 36.94
N LEU A 223 18.79 28.72 37.71
CA LEU A 223 19.27 29.98 38.28
C LEU A 223 19.96 29.78 39.64
N GLY A 224 20.16 28.53 40.08
CA GLY A 224 20.80 28.21 41.37
C GLY A 224 19.99 28.61 42.61
N ARG A 225 18.69 28.85 42.48
CA ARG A 225 17.77 29.17 43.59
C ARG A 225 17.28 27.88 44.25
N GLN A 226 17.10 27.90 45.56
CA GLN A 226 16.44 26.78 46.26
C GLN A 226 14.93 26.83 46.08
N SER A 227 14.32 25.68 45.78
CA SER A 227 12.87 25.53 45.69
C SER A 227 12.26 25.23 47.06
N THR A 228 11.09 25.79 47.35
CA THR A 228 10.28 25.40 48.51
C THR A 228 9.59 24.05 48.25
N LYS A 229 9.07 23.44 49.31
CA LYS A 229 8.38 22.14 49.20
C LYS A 229 7.14 22.22 48.29
N ASP A 230 6.36 23.30 48.41
CA ASP A 230 5.18 23.52 47.56
C ASP A 230 5.58 23.78 46.10
N GLU A 231 6.71 24.46 45.87
CA GLU A 231 7.29 24.65 44.54
C GLU A 231 7.75 23.32 43.93
N GLU A 232 8.37 22.44 44.71
CA GLU A 232 8.78 21.10 44.27
C GLU A 232 7.58 20.20 43.97
N ASP A 233 6.55 20.24 44.81
CA ASP A 233 5.33 19.47 44.61
C ASP A 233 4.52 19.99 43.43
N TYR A 234 4.51 21.30 43.21
CA TYR A 234 4.03 21.91 41.98
C TYR A 234 4.82 21.40 40.77
N LEU A 235 6.15 21.39 40.81
CA LEU A 235 6.97 20.90 39.68
C LEU A 235 6.79 19.41 39.40
N LYS A 236 6.49 18.58 40.41
CA LYS A 236 6.14 17.16 40.23
C LYS A 236 4.80 16.99 39.52
N THR A 237 3.86 17.91 39.73
CA THR A 237 2.49 17.82 39.20
C THR A 237 2.27 18.65 37.93
N ALA A 238 3.15 19.63 37.65
CA ALA A 238 3.06 20.54 36.53
C ALA A 238 3.11 19.80 35.19
N ARG A 239 2.07 19.97 34.37
CA ARG A 239 1.94 19.29 33.07
C ARG A 239 2.50 20.06 31.87
N ASN A 240 2.90 21.32 32.04
CA ASN A 240 3.38 22.21 30.98
C ASN A 240 4.61 21.63 30.24
N GLU A 241 4.54 21.56 28.91
CA GLU A 241 5.60 21.00 28.06
C GLU A 241 6.91 21.81 28.09
N PHE A 242 6.82 23.13 28.28
CA PHE A 242 8.01 23.99 28.41
C PHE A 242 8.80 23.64 29.68
N ILE A 243 8.14 23.56 30.84
CA ILE A 243 8.74 23.17 32.13
C ILE A 243 9.45 21.82 32.01
N LYS A 244 8.81 20.85 31.36
CA LYS A 244 9.37 19.51 31.11
C LYS A 244 10.57 19.54 30.16
N SER A 245 10.59 20.46 29.19
CA SER A 245 11.72 20.62 28.26
C SER A 245 12.96 21.12 29.00
N VAL A 246 12.80 22.11 29.89
CA VAL A 246 13.84 22.72 30.72
C VAL A 246 14.43 21.69 31.70
N GLN A 247 13.59 20.90 32.38
CA GLN A 247 14.04 19.84 33.30
C GLN A 247 14.78 18.67 32.61
N SER A 248 14.56 18.47 31.31
CA SER A 248 15.12 17.32 30.56
C SER A 248 16.55 17.50 30.06
N MET A 249 17.15 18.67 30.32
CA MET A 249 18.50 19.06 29.93
C MET A 249 19.23 19.56 31.19
N LYS A 250 19.88 18.67 31.95
CA LYS A 250 20.74 19.07 33.08
C LYS A 250 22.14 19.48 32.57
N PRO A 251 22.78 20.53 33.12
CA PRO A 251 24.17 20.86 32.80
C PRO A 251 25.16 19.91 33.50
N PRO A 252 26.40 19.79 33.01
CA PRO A 252 27.48 19.06 33.70
C PRO A 252 27.95 19.83 34.94
N SER A 253 28.29 19.12 36.02
CA SER A 253 28.87 19.72 37.23
C SER A 253 30.28 20.30 36.97
N PRO A 254 30.73 21.32 37.72
CA PRO A 254 31.94 22.08 37.41
C PRO A 254 33.21 21.48 38.04
N LEU A 255 34.31 21.58 37.27
CA LEU A 255 35.74 21.68 37.64
C LEU A 255 36.38 20.62 38.54
N GLU A 256 37.38 19.93 37.98
CA GLU A 256 38.67 19.80 38.67
C GLU A 256 39.82 19.85 37.64
N ASN A 257 40.73 20.82 37.86
CA ASN A 257 41.98 21.01 37.14
C ASN A 257 42.91 19.81 37.29
N THR A 258 43.66 19.44 36.25
CA THR A 258 45.14 19.35 36.29
C THR A 258 45.74 18.81 34.97
N THR A 259 46.59 19.66 34.37
CA THR A 259 47.88 19.37 33.72
C THR A 259 48.13 18.01 33.05
N THR A 260 48.36 18.11 31.73
CA THR A 260 49.36 17.42 30.90
C THR A 260 50.28 16.38 31.58
N ASN A 261 50.31 15.14 31.07
CA ASN A 261 51.51 14.58 30.43
C ASN A 261 51.28 13.18 29.80
N ASN A 262 51.97 13.00 28.67
CA ASN A 262 52.11 11.79 27.86
C ASN A 262 52.52 10.55 28.68
N THR A 263 51.89 9.40 28.40
CA THR A 263 52.58 8.11 28.23
C THR A 263 51.80 7.17 27.28
N SER A 264 52.58 6.35 26.59
CA SER A 264 52.34 5.50 25.42
C SER A 264 51.31 4.36 25.61
N PRO A 265 50.93 3.62 24.56
CA PRO A 265 49.65 2.91 24.46
C PRO A 265 49.68 1.53 25.16
N THR A 266 48.59 1.22 25.87
CA THR A 266 48.27 -0.12 26.38
C THR A 266 46.88 -0.54 25.88
N PRO A 267 46.59 -1.85 25.82
CA PRO A 267 46.05 -2.52 24.64
C PRO A 267 44.54 -2.31 24.51
N ALA A 268 44.07 -2.26 23.26
CA ALA A 268 42.65 -2.14 22.93
C ALA A 268 41.80 -3.20 23.66
N LEU A 269 40.96 -2.75 24.58
CA LEU A 269 39.81 -3.54 25.03
C LEU A 269 38.91 -3.78 23.82
N GLN A 270 38.71 -5.06 23.47
CA GLN A 270 37.69 -5.49 22.52
C GLN A 270 36.33 -4.94 22.94
N THR A 271 35.75 -4.08 22.11
CA THR A 271 34.40 -3.57 22.32
C THR A 271 33.39 -4.66 21.91
N GLU A 272 32.53 -5.06 22.85
CA GLU A 272 31.49 -6.08 22.65
C GLU A 272 30.47 -5.65 21.56
N GLN A 273 29.97 -6.62 20.78
CA GLN A 273 28.98 -6.36 19.72
C GLN A 273 27.61 -6.00 20.32
N PRO A 274 26.94 -4.94 19.84
CA PRO A 274 25.62 -4.50 20.34
C PRO A 274 24.48 -5.43 19.86
N LEU A 275 23.47 -5.65 20.71
CA LEU A 275 22.26 -6.44 20.41
C LEU A 275 21.48 -5.86 19.23
N LYS A 276 21.00 -6.69 18.28
CA LYS A 276 20.12 -6.24 17.20
C LYS A 276 18.65 -6.28 17.62
N ILE A 277 17.95 -5.15 17.61
CA ILE A 277 16.54 -5.07 18.05
C ILE A 277 15.63 -4.55 16.93
N LEU A 278 14.58 -5.30 16.61
CA LEU A 278 13.53 -4.91 15.67
C LEU A 278 12.46 -4.06 16.37
N VAL A 279 12.02 -2.95 15.76
CA VAL A 279 11.11 -1.97 16.38
C VAL A 279 9.83 -1.75 15.57
N LEU A 280 8.66 -1.92 16.20
CA LEU A 280 7.33 -1.82 15.58
C LEU A 280 6.53 -0.61 16.12
N HIS A 281 6.03 0.25 15.22
CA HIS A 281 5.31 1.50 15.57
C HIS A 281 3.83 1.30 15.91
N SER A 282 3.11 2.33 16.35
CA SER A 282 1.66 2.23 16.64
C SER A 282 0.78 2.39 15.39
N PHE A 283 -0.53 2.25 15.58
CA PHE A 283 -1.56 2.58 14.59
C PHE A 283 -1.43 4.04 14.11
N ARG A 284 -1.62 4.26 12.81
CA ARG A 284 -1.49 5.55 12.09
C ARG A 284 -0.15 6.26 12.24
N GLN A 285 0.90 5.53 12.65
CA GLN A 285 2.28 5.99 12.65
C GLN A 285 3.08 5.37 11.50
N ASN A 286 4.37 5.66 11.44
CA ASN A 286 5.33 5.05 10.53
C ASN A 286 6.71 4.94 11.22
N ALA A 287 7.64 4.21 10.60
CA ALA A 287 8.99 3.99 11.13
C ALA A 287 9.75 5.29 11.42
N ASN A 288 9.59 6.32 10.58
CA ASN A 288 10.24 7.62 10.76
C ASN A 288 9.70 8.36 11.98
N SER A 289 8.39 8.29 12.20
CA SER A 289 7.72 8.85 13.37
C SER A 289 8.23 8.18 14.63
N LEU A 290 8.26 6.83 14.65
CA LEU A 290 8.78 6.04 15.78
C LEU A 290 10.26 6.35 16.04
N ARG A 291 11.11 6.34 14.99
CA ARG A 291 12.55 6.64 15.06
C ARG A 291 12.84 8.03 15.62
N ARG A 292 12.09 9.05 15.17
CA ARG A 292 12.20 10.42 15.71
C ARG A 292 11.84 10.46 17.19
N THR A 293 10.78 9.75 17.57
CA THR A 293 10.30 9.71 18.96
C THR A 293 11.22 8.90 19.90
N THR A 294 11.83 7.81 19.44
CA THR A 294 12.76 6.97 20.22
C THR A 294 14.22 7.44 20.17
N LYS A 295 14.55 8.54 19.47
CA LYS A 295 15.93 9.06 19.28
C LYS A 295 16.71 9.16 20.61
N LYS A 296 16.03 9.49 21.72
CA LYS A 296 16.65 9.55 23.06
C LYS A 296 17.03 8.17 23.60
N LEU A 297 16.15 7.18 23.43
CA LEU A 297 16.40 5.80 23.83
C LEU A 297 17.52 5.18 22.99
N VAL A 298 17.50 5.37 21.66
CA VAL A 298 18.56 4.90 20.76
C VAL A 298 19.92 5.52 21.15
N LYS A 299 19.94 6.81 21.50
CA LYS A 299 21.16 7.48 21.99
C LYS A 299 21.63 6.91 23.34
N LEU A 300 20.70 6.64 24.28
CA LEU A 300 21.00 6.07 25.59
C LEU A 300 21.59 4.65 25.50
N LEU A 301 21.15 3.88 24.52
CA LEU A 301 21.53 2.48 24.32
C LEU A 301 22.64 2.30 23.28
N LYS A 302 23.27 3.40 22.85
CA LYS A 302 24.41 3.37 21.93
C LYS A 302 25.53 2.52 22.56
N GLY A 303 25.93 1.46 21.85
CA GLY A 303 26.92 0.48 22.32
C GLY A 303 26.32 -0.75 23.04
N ILE A 304 25.04 -0.72 23.41
CA ILE A 304 24.32 -1.85 24.01
C ILE A 304 23.43 -2.53 22.97
N ALA A 305 22.70 -1.73 22.17
CA ALA A 305 21.80 -2.24 21.14
C ALA A 305 21.72 -1.33 19.90
N THR A 306 21.48 -1.96 18.74
CA THR A 306 21.20 -1.33 17.46
C THR A 306 19.74 -1.54 17.09
N PHE A 307 19.02 -0.46 16.79
CA PHE A 307 17.57 -0.48 16.54
C PHE A 307 17.22 -0.41 15.04
N TYR A 308 16.40 -1.34 14.59
CA TYR A 308 15.90 -1.46 13.22
C TYR A 308 14.41 -1.14 13.20
N PHE A 309 14.04 0.03 12.68
CA PHE A 309 12.66 0.51 12.69
C PHE A 309 11.89 -0.02 11.49
N ALA A 310 10.95 -0.93 11.73
CA ALA A 310 10.09 -1.51 10.71
C ALA A 310 8.93 -0.55 10.40
N ASN A 311 8.62 -0.38 9.10
CA ASN A 311 7.48 0.42 8.67
C ASN A 311 6.32 -0.51 8.30
N ALA A 312 5.15 -0.34 8.91
CA ALA A 312 4.02 -1.22 8.63
C ALA A 312 3.62 -1.12 7.15
N PRO A 313 3.29 -2.25 6.50
CA PRO A 313 3.07 -2.30 5.06
C PRO A 313 1.74 -1.69 4.61
N LEU A 314 0.78 -1.50 5.53
CA LEU A 314 -0.57 -1.06 5.16
C LEU A 314 -0.74 0.46 5.35
N PRO A 315 -1.12 1.22 4.30
CA PRO A 315 -1.55 2.60 4.44
C PRO A 315 -2.89 2.73 5.17
N TYR A 316 -3.06 3.80 5.94
CA TYR A 316 -4.33 4.14 6.56
C TYR A 316 -5.21 4.96 5.62
N ASN A 317 -6.34 4.39 5.22
CA ASN A 317 -7.37 5.04 4.40
C ASN A 317 -8.70 5.04 5.15
N PRO A 318 -9.23 6.21 5.58
CA PRO A 318 -10.50 6.27 6.31
C PRO A 318 -11.70 5.94 5.39
N THR A 319 -12.64 5.13 5.88
CA THR A 319 -13.87 4.71 5.16
C THR A 319 -15.11 4.83 6.06
N GLY A 320 -16.32 4.87 5.47
CA GLY A 320 -17.59 4.84 6.19
C GLY A 320 -17.85 6.07 7.06
N GLU A 321 -18.46 5.88 8.23
CA GLU A 321 -18.75 6.95 9.20
C GLU A 321 -17.51 7.75 9.60
N ILE A 322 -16.33 7.13 9.73
CA ILE A 322 -15.09 7.84 10.02
C ILE A 322 -14.68 8.77 8.87
N LYS A 323 -14.91 8.33 7.61
CA LYS A 323 -14.69 9.20 6.44
C LYS A 323 -15.72 10.33 6.41
N LEU A 324 -16.97 10.05 6.76
CA LEU A 324 -18.05 11.04 6.84
C LEU A 324 -17.85 12.04 7.98
N GLU A 325 -17.37 11.61 9.14
CA GLU A 325 -16.98 12.46 10.27
C GLU A 325 -15.75 13.30 9.91
N LEU A 326 -14.77 12.74 9.19
CA LEU A 326 -13.64 13.50 8.67
C LEU A 326 -14.06 14.49 7.57
N LEU A 327 -14.93 14.11 6.63
CA LEU A 327 -15.48 15.01 5.61
C LEU A 327 -16.39 16.08 6.24
N SER A 328 -17.16 15.73 7.26
CA SER A 328 -17.95 16.64 8.07
C SER A 328 -17.07 17.61 8.87
N ALA A 329 -15.95 17.14 9.40
CA ALA A 329 -15.01 17.94 10.18
C ALA A 329 -14.08 18.81 9.30
N PHE A 330 -13.83 18.44 8.04
CA PHE A 330 -12.89 19.11 7.13
C PHE A 330 -13.52 19.70 5.85
N GLY A 331 -14.83 19.54 5.63
CA GLY A 331 -15.60 20.03 4.49
C GLY A 331 -15.68 19.02 3.31
N ASP A 332 -16.80 19.04 2.59
CA ASP A 332 -17.04 18.19 1.40
C ASP A 332 -15.98 18.48 0.33
N GLY A 333 -15.01 17.58 0.21
CA GLY A 333 -13.99 17.57 -0.85
C GLY A 333 -12.54 17.46 -0.39
N ASN A 334 -12.20 17.76 0.86
CA ASN A 334 -10.80 17.74 1.34
C ASN A 334 -10.62 16.87 2.60
N LEU A 335 -10.24 15.61 2.39
CA LEU A 335 -9.69 14.78 3.47
C LEU A 335 -8.24 15.22 3.76
N PRO A 336 -7.79 15.20 5.03
CA PRO A 336 -6.38 15.40 5.35
C PRO A 336 -5.50 14.39 4.61
N GLU A 337 -4.29 14.77 4.23
CA GLU A 337 -3.33 13.86 3.60
C GLU A 337 -2.98 12.72 4.60
N THR A 338 -3.52 11.52 4.38
CA THR A 338 -3.25 10.33 5.22
C THR A 338 -2.17 9.43 4.62
N SER A 339 -1.54 9.86 3.52
CA SER A 339 -0.58 9.10 2.70
C SER A 339 0.62 8.54 3.48
N TYR A 340 1.05 9.20 4.55
CA TYR A 340 2.15 8.80 5.43
C TYR A 340 1.74 7.96 6.65
N GLN A 341 0.44 7.82 6.94
CA GLN A 341 -0.05 7.05 8.08
C GLN A 341 -0.12 5.57 7.72
N ARG A 342 0.38 4.71 8.61
CA ARG A 342 0.41 3.25 8.41
C ARG A 342 -0.17 2.49 9.60
N GLN A 343 -0.54 1.25 9.39
CA GLN A 343 -1.13 0.36 10.39
C GLN A 343 -0.69 -1.08 10.16
N TRP A 344 -0.68 -1.90 11.20
CA TRP A 344 -0.25 -3.30 11.10
C TRP A 344 -1.40 -4.25 10.71
N TRP A 345 -2.64 -3.90 11.03
CA TRP A 345 -3.85 -4.60 10.59
C TRP A 345 -5.06 -3.65 10.68
N ASN A 346 -6.15 -4.02 10.02
CA ASN A 346 -7.48 -3.44 10.26
C ASN A 346 -8.26 -4.35 11.20
N ALA A 347 -8.82 -3.82 12.29
CA ALA A 347 -9.70 -4.62 13.15
C ALA A 347 -11.14 -4.58 12.61
N SER A 348 -11.87 -5.68 12.70
CA SER A 348 -13.32 -5.73 12.49
C SER A 348 -14.05 -4.80 13.48
N LYS A 349 -15.31 -4.43 13.19
CA LYS A 349 -16.11 -3.52 14.05
C LYS A 349 -16.22 -4.02 15.50
N ASP A 350 -16.30 -5.34 15.69
CA ASP A 350 -16.34 -5.99 17.02
C ASP A 350 -14.94 -6.27 17.62
N ASN A 351 -13.87 -5.97 16.88
CA ASN A 351 -12.47 -6.26 17.18
C ASN A 351 -12.08 -7.74 17.34
N ARG A 352 -12.92 -8.68 16.89
CA ARG A 352 -12.67 -10.14 16.96
C ARG A 352 -11.97 -10.73 15.74
N SER A 353 -11.68 -9.91 14.73
CA SER A 353 -10.90 -10.30 13.55
C SER A 353 -9.93 -9.21 13.13
N TYR A 354 -8.69 -9.57 12.78
CA TYR A 354 -7.64 -8.67 12.31
C TYR A 354 -7.35 -8.94 10.83
N HIS A 355 -7.82 -8.05 9.95
CA HIS A 355 -7.64 -8.13 8.51
C HIS A 355 -6.23 -7.69 8.10
N HIS A 356 -5.63 -8.39 7.13
CA HIS A 356 -4.30 -8.09 6.57
C HIS A 356 -3.13 -8.17 7.58
N LEU A 357 -3.34 -8.82 8.72
CA LEU A 357 -2.26 -9.08 9.68
C LEU A 357 -1.19 -10.00 9.07
N ASP A 358 -1.58 -10.93 8.21
CA ASP A 358 -0.70 -11.84 7.49
C ASP A 358 0.30 -11.10 6.59
N VAL A 359 -0.11 -9.99 5.96
CA VAL A 359 0.78 -9.09 5.21
C VAL A 359 1.87 -8.51 6.12
N SER A 360 1.50 -8.10 7.33
CA SER A 360 2.45 -7.61 8.32
C SER A 360 3.40 -8.70 8.82
N ILE A 361 2.90 -9.90 9.10
CA ILE A 361 3.74 -11.05 9.52
C ILE A 361 4.72 -11.43 8.41
N HIS A 362 4.27 -11.49 7.16
CA HIS A 362 5.14 -11.76 6.00
C HIS A 362 6.23 -10.69 5.84
N TYR A 363 5.87 -9.41 6.00
CA TYR A 363 6.85 -8.33 5.98
C TYR A 363 7.92 -8.48 7.08
N ILE A 364 7.55 -8.90 8.29
CA ILE A 364 8.52 -9.17 9.37
C ILE A 364 9.39 -10.41 9.05
N ASP A 365 8.82 -11.48 8.47
CA ASP A 365 9.58 -12.65 8.02
C ASP A 365 10.65 -12.27 6.98
N GLN A 366 10.30 -11.40 6.02
CA GLN A 366 11.27 -10.88 5.05
C GLN A 366 12.37 -10.05 5.70
N LEU A 367 12.05 -9.19 6.67
CA LEU A 367 13.06 -8.45 7.44
C LEU A 367 14.01 -9.38 8.20
N PHE A 368 13.51 -10.51 8.71
CA PHE A 368 14.34 -11.53 9.34
C PHE A 368 15.32 -12.19 8.36
N LYS A 369 14.88 -12.45 7.13
CA LYS A 369 15.72 -13.01 6.07
C LYS A 369 16.75 -12.02 5.53
N SER A 370 16.41 -10.73 5.40
CA SER A 370 17.29 -9.71 4.84
C SER A 370 18.28 -9.11 5.85
N ASP A 371 17.79 -8.74 7.03
CA ASP A 371 18.52 -7.89 7.99
C ASP A 371 18.77 -8.60 9.35
N GLY A 372 18.12 -9.76 9.53
CA GLY A 372 18.26 -10.60 10.70
C GLY A 372 19.56 -11.41 10.76
N PRO A 373 19.67 -12.35 11.72
CA PRO A 373 18.75 -12.54 12.83
C PRO A 373 18.74 -11.33 13.78
N PHE A 374 17.58 -11.05 14.40
CA PHE A 374 17.43 -10.04 15.45
C PHE A 374 17.47 -10.72 16.82
N ASP A 375 18.18 -10.13 17.78
CA ASP A 375 18.24 -10.65 19.15
C ASP A 375 16.91 -10.43 19.90
N GLY A 376 16.24 -9.31 19.68
CA GLY A 376 15.00 -8.98 20.39
C GLY A 376 14.05 -8.10 19.58
N ILE A 377 12.83 -7.97 20.11
CA ILE A 377 11.75 -7.20 19.50
C ILE A 377 11.20 -6.16 20.47
N LEU A 378 10.87 -4.98 19.94
CA LEU A 378 10.22 -3.92 20.67
C LEU A 378 8.99 -3.43 19.91
N GLY A 379 7.82 -3.44 20.55
CA GLY A 379 6.58 -2.92 19.97
C GLY A 379 5.89 -1.86 20.83
N PHE A 380 5.30 -0.86 20.17
CA PHE A 380 4.48 0.17 20.83
C PHE A 380 3.00 0.14 20.40
N SER A 381 2.08 0.08 21.36
CA SER A 381 0.62 0.11 21.15
C SER A 381 0.16 -1.00 20.21
N GLN A 382 -0.39 -0.69 19.03
CA GLN A 382 -0.70 -1.68 18.00
C GLN A 382 0.54 -2.53 17.62
N GLY A 383 1.74 -1.93 17.55
CA GLY A 383 2.98 -2.67 17.37
C GLY A 383 3.36 -3.54 18.58
N GLY A 384 2.96 -3.15 19.80
CA GLY A 384 3.14 -3.95 21.02
C GLY A 384 2.21 -5.16 21.05
N ALA A 385 0.97 -5.00 20.61
CA ALA A 385 0.05 -6.11 20.40
C ALA A 385 0.56 -7.05 19.29
N LEU A 386 1.16 -6.53 18.21
CA LEU A 386 1.84 -7.35 17.19
C LEU A 386 3.01 -8.14 17.79
N THR A 387 3.84 -7.51 18.62
CA THR A 387 4.95 -8.18 19.31
C THR A 387 4.45 -9.36 20.14
N GLY A 388 3.35 -9.19 20.90
CA GLY A 388 2.74 -10.27 21.67
C GLY A 388 2.26 -11.43 20.79
N ILE A 389 1.62 -11.13 19.65
CA ILE A 389 1.22 -12.14 18.66
C ILE A 389 2.43 -12.88 18.11
N LEU A 390 3.47 -12.15 17.69
CA LEU A 390 4.70 -12.75 17.14
C LEU A 390 5.39 -13.67 18.15
N CYS A 391 5.50 -13.25 19.41
CA CYS A 391 6.06 -14.10 20.47
C CYS A 391 5.23 -15.37 20.70
N GLY A 392 3.90 -15.26 20.73
CA GLY A 392 3.00 -16.41 20.86
C GLY A 392 3.02 -17.35 19.65
N LEU A 393 3.39 -16.83 18.46
CA LEU A 393 3.53 -17.61 17.22
C LEU A 393 4.94 -18.16 16.99
N GLN A 394 5.96 -17.74 17.76
CA GLN A 394 7.34 -18.25 17.63
C GLN A 394 7.45 -19.79 17.65
N PRO A 395 6.67 -20.56 18.45
CA PRO A 395 6.68 -22.02 18.41
C PRO A 395 6.31 -22.62 17.03
N PHE A 396 5.67 -21.83 16.17
CA PHE A 396 5.12 -22.23 14.87
C PHE A 396 5.68 -21.40 13.69
N SER A 397 6.72 -20.60 13.92
CA SER A 397 7.27 -19.64 12.94
C SER A 397 8.80 -19.71 12.89
N ASN A 398 9.37 -19.40 11.72
CA ASN A 398 10.82 -19.23 11.55
C ASN A 398 11.34 -17.90 12.10
N ILE A 399 10.44 -16.97 12.45
CA ILE A 399 10.78 -15.73 13.16
C ILE A 399 11.02 -16.09 14.62
N SER A 400 12.23 -15.86 15.12
CA SER A 400 12.59 -16.16 16.50
C SER A 400 13.32 -14.98 17.14
N PHE A 401 12.84 -14.56 18.30
CA PHE A 401 13.48 -13.57 19.16
C PHE A 401 13.91 -14.23 20.47
N ARG A 402 14.86 -13.61 21.18
CA ARG A 402 15.31 -14.08 22.50
C ARG A 402 14.60 -13.38 23.65
N PHE A 403 14.08 -12.18 23.41
CA PHE A 403 13.36 -11.37 24.39
C PHE A 403 12.42 -10.37 23.70
N ALA A 404 11.45 -9.84 24.46
CA ALA A 404 10.53 -8.82 23.97
C ALA A 404 10.37 -7.64 24.93
N ILE A 405 10.15 -6.45 24.36
CA ILE A 405 9.77 -5.24 25.09
C ILE A 405 8.44 -4.75 24.51
N LEU A 406 7.40 -4.74 25.34
CA LEU A 406 6.02 -4.43 24.94
C LEU A 406 5.54 -3.19 25.68
N ILE A 407 5.23 -2.12 24.95
CA ILE A 407 4.88 -0.82 25.52
C ILE A 407 3.45 -0.47 25.14
N SER A 408 2.57 -0.30 26.13
CA SER A 408 1.12 -0.17 25.95
C SER A 408 0.53 -1.24 25.01
N GLY A 409 1.14 -2.43 25.01
CA GLY A 409 0.66 -3.58 24.24
C GLY A 409 -0.56 -4.19 24.92
N PHE A 410 -1.46 -4.75 24.13
CA PHE A 410 -2.67 -5.41 24.63
C PHE A 410 -2.82 -6.77 23.95
N PRO A 411 -3.49 -7.76 24.60
CA PRO A 411 -3.68 -9.07 23.99
C PRO A 411 -4.50 -8.90 22.72
N SER A 412 -4.19 -9.74 21.74
CA SER A 412 -5.05 -9.85 20.58
C SER A 412 -6.46 -10.20 21.04
N ARG A 413 -7.44 -9.48 20.50
CA ARG A 413 -8.87 -9.76 20.67
C ARG A 413 -9.43 -10.63 19.55
N ALA A 414 -8.60 -10.94 18.55
CA ALA A 414 -9.02 -11.82 17.47
C ALA A 414 -9.20 -13.25 17.99
N ASP A 415 -10.32 -13.88 17.67
CA ASP A 415 -10.70 -15.20 18.18
C ASP A 415 -9.63 -16.26 17.84
N VAL A 416 -9.01 -16.14 16.66
CA VAL A 416 -7.93 -17.03 16.20
C VAL A 416 -6.66 -16.98 17.06
N HIS A 417 -6.45 -15.91 17.85
CA HIS A 417 -5.31 -15.78 18.75
C HIS A 417 -5.66 -16.14 20.20
N GLU A 418 -6.90 -16.53 20.49
CA GLU A 418 -7.36 -16.82 21.86
C GLU A 418 -6.43 -17.82 22.58
N GLN A 419 -6.01 -18.88 21.88
CA GLN A 419 -5.14 -19.91 22.46
C GLN A 419 -3.75 -19.39 22.84
N ILE A 420 -3.15 -18.55 21.99
CA ILE A 420 -1.82 -17.97 22.22
C ILE A 420 -1.85 -16.76 23.17
N MET A 421 -3.05 -16.29 23.54
CA MET A 421 -3.27 -15.17 24.47
C MET A 421 -3.76 -15.67 25.85
N LYS A 422 -3.55 -16.94 26.18
CA LYS A 422 -3.84 -17.51 27.49
C LYS A 422 -2.73 -17.17 28.50
N PRO A 423 -3.05 -17.02 29.80
CA PRO A 423 -2.04 -16.81 30.82
C PRO A 423 -0.99 -17.92 30.85
N ASN A 424 0.29 -17.56 30.97
CA ASN A 424 1.47 -18.43 31.00
C ASN A 424 1.65 -19.32 29.76
N TYR A 425 1.10 -18.89 28.61
CA TYR A 425 1.30 -19.58 27.34
C TYR A 425 2.77 -19.54 26.89
N ILE A 426 3.42 -18.38 27.00
CA ILE A 426 4.83 -18.19 26.62
C ILE A 426 5.69 -18.44 27.85
N GLN A 427 6.45 -19.54 27.85
CA GLN A 427 7.31 -19.96 28.97
C GLN A 427 8.79 -19.72 28.66
N ASN A 428 9.57 -19.40 29.69
CA ASN A 428 11.03 -19.21 29.59
C ASN A 428 11.47 -18.13 28.59
N PHE A 429 10.66 -17.08 28.42
CA PHE A 429 10.91 -15.99 27.46
C PHE A 429 10.97 -14.64 28.19
N PRO A 430 12.16 -14.03 28.34
CA PRO A 430 12.30 -12.74 29.00
C PRO A 430 11.46 -11.66 28.31
N SER A 431 10.56 -11.03 29.07
CA SER A 431 9.68 -9.99 28.56
C SER A 431 9.57 -8.82 29.54
N LEU A 432 9.60 -7.61 28.98
CA LEU A 432 9.40 -6.37 29.71
C LEU A 432 8.12 -5.71 29.20
N HIS A 433 7.11 -5.65 30.07
CA HIS A 433 5.80 -5.06 29.81
C HIS A 433 5.69 -3.71 30.50
N ILE A 434 5.42 -2.68 29.71
CA ILE A 434 5.39 -1.30 30.16
C ILE A 434 4.00 -0.73 29.90
N TYR A 435 3.39 -0.13 30.91
CA TYR A 435 2.12 0.60 30.74
C TYR A 435 2.07 1.87 31.59
N GLY A 436 1.23 2.80 31.13
CA GLY A 436 0.96 4.03 31.86
C GLY A 436 -0.27 3.90 32.72
N THR A 437 -0.19 4.21 34.02
CA THR A 437 -1.32 4.09 34.94
C THR A 437 -2.53 4.98 34.58
N LYS A 438 -2.36 5.92 33.64
CA LYS A 438 -3.40 6.82 33.11
C LYS A 438 -3.64 6.60 31.61
N ASP A 439 -3.35 5.43 31.08
CA ASP A 439 -3.55 5.10 29.66
C ASP A 439 -5.06 4.93 29.38
N GLU A 440 -5.67 5.99 28.83
CA GLU A 440 -7.10 6.00 28.49
C GLU A 440 -7.39 5.34 27.12
N LEU A 441 -6.37 5.10 26.29
CA LEU A 441 -6.54 4.46 24.97
C LEU A 441 -6.39 2.95 25.04
N VAL A 442 -5.45 2.47 25.85
CA VAL A 442 -5.27 1.06 26.18
C VAL A 442 -5.38 0.93 27.68
N ASP A 443 -6.55 0.49 28.13
CA ASP A 443 -6.80 0.22 29.53
C ASP A 443 -5.71 -0.66 30.16
N ASN A 444 -5.30 -0.31 31.39
CA ASN A 444 -4.20 -0.94 32.11
C ASN A 444 -4.43 -2.43 32.31
N GLU A 445 -5.68 -2.83 32.55
CA GLU A 445 -6.05 -4.23 32.70
C GLU A 445 -5.71 -5.02 31.44
N ARG A 446 -5.85 -4.41 30.26
CA ARG A 446 -5.48 -5.05 28.99
C ARG A 446 -3.98 -5.24 28.86
N THR A 447 -3.15 -4.30 29.32
CA THR A 447 -1.70 -4.50 29.30
C THR A 447 -1.26 -5.58 30.29
N LEU A 448 -1.87 -5.62 31.48
CA LEU A 448 -1.62 -6.66 32.48
C LEU A 448 -2.08 -8.05 31.99
N ARG A 449 -3.21 -8.12 31.26
CA ARG A 449 -3.67 -9.35 30.60
C ARG A 449 -2.72 -9.81 29.50
N LEU A 450 -2.05 -8.91 28.78
CA LEU A 450 -0.99 -9.33 27.84
C LEU A 450 0.25 -9.82 28.60
N ALA A 451 0.62 -9.15 29.70
CA ALA A 451 1.75 -9.57 30.53
C ALA A 451 1.53 -10.97 31.12
N SER A 452 0.31 -11.30 31.53
CA SER A 452 0.00 -12.62 32.08
C SER A 452 0.18 -13.75 31.06
N VAL A 453 0.19 -13.48 29.75
CA VAL A 453 0.50 -14.46 28.70
C VAL A 453 1.94 -14.97 28.81
N PHE A 454 2.85 -14.13 29.30
CA PHE A 454 4.25 -14.47 29.50
C PHE A 454 4.47 -14.92 30.96
N LYS A 455 5.09 -16.08 31.13
CA LYS A 455 5.50 -16.55 32.46
C LYS A 455 6.63 -15.64 32.98
N ASP A 456 6.49 -15.19 34.23
CA ASP A 456 7.47 -14.35 34.93
C ASP A 456 7.75 -12.99 34.25
N ALA A 457 6.74 -12.43 33.57
CA ALA A 457 6.84 -11.12 32.90
C ALA A 457 7.26 -9.99 33.86
N ILE A 458 8.23 -9.17 33.45
CA ILE A 458 8.63 -7.98 34.21
C ILE A 458 7.64 -6.87 33.87
N ILE A 459 6.92 -6.39 34.87
CA ILE A 459 5.89 -5.35 34.69
C ILE A 459 6.40 -4.04 35.28
N VAL A 460 6.50 -3.02 34.43
CA VAL A 460 6.91 -1.67 34.81
C VAL A 460 5.77 -0.71 34.51
N SER A 461 5.20 -0.13 35.55
CA SER A 461 4.20 0.93 35.40
C SER A 461 4.84 2.30 35.50
N HIS A 462 4.28 3.29 34.80
CA HIS A 462 4.65 4.69 34.95
C HIS A 462 3.42 5.57 35.10
N SER A 463 3.53 6.73 35.73
CA SER A 463 2.39 7.62 36.11
C SER A 463 1.68 8.34 34.95
N GLY A 464 1.92 7.89 33.72
CA GLY A 464 1.55 8.50 32.46
C GLY A 464 0.41 7.84 31.68
N GLY A 465 0.04 8.38 30.51
CA GLY A 465 -1.01 7.81 29.64
C GLY A 465 -0.48 7.03 28.44
N HIS A 466 -1.27 6.93 27.35
CA HIS A 466 -0.84 6.29 26.09
C HIS A 466 0.27 7.12 25.42
N PHE A 467 1.53 6.78 25.66
CA PHE A 467 2.62 7.71 25.34
C PHE A 467 3.24 7.56 23.96
N THR A 468 3.46 8.69 23.30
CA THR A 468 4.41 8.75 22.18
C THR A 468 5.86 8.50 22.65
N PRO A 469 6.72 7.86 21.84
CA PRO A 469 7.99 7.20 22.24
C PRO A 469 9.17 7.98 22.84
N ASN A 470 8.95 9.11 23.51
CA ASN A 470 10.02 10.01 23.99
C ASN A 470 10.28 9.90 25.50
N LYS A 471 9.44 9.11 26.19
CA LYS A 471 9.40 8.93 27.65
C LYS A 471 9.18 7.47 28.05
N TRP A 472 9.66 6.53 27.24
CA TRP A 472 9.70 5.13 27.66
C TRP A 472 10.53 5.03 28.95
N PRO A 473 10.25 4.08 29.85
CA PRO A 473 11.06 3.80 31.03
C PRO A 473 12.45 3.31 30.58
N SER A 474 13.26 4.26 30.14
CA SER A 474 14.44 4.03 29.32
C SER A 474 15.58 3.42 30.15
N LEU A 475 15.54 3.63 31.47
CA LEU A 475 16.43 3.00 32.43
C LEU A 475 16.04 1.54 32.65
N ASP A 476 14.75 1.22 32.80
CA ASP A 476 14.29 -0.16 32.93
C ASP A 476 14.55 -0.95 31.64
N ILE A 477 14.29 -0.35 30.48
CA ILE A 477 14.68 -0.91 29.17
C ILE A 477 16.20 -1.11 29.11
N LYS A 478 17.01 -0.15 29.57
CA LYS A 478 18.47 -0.28 29.58
C LYS A 478 18.94 -1.39 30.51
N SER A 479 18.42 -1.47 31.73
CA SER A 479 18.75 -2.51 32.70
C SER A 479 18.40 -3.89 32.16
N PHE A 480 17.19 -4.04 31.61
CA PHE A 480 16.74 -5.26 30.96
C PHE A 480 17.67 -5.67 29.81
N LEU A 481 18.03 -4.74 28.91
CA LEU A 481 18.92 -5.04 27.79
C LEU A 481 20.35 -5.37 28.22
N ILE A 482 20.88 -4.73 29.26
CA ILE A 482 22.19 -5.07 29.84
C ILE A 482 22.18 -6.50 30.39
N GLU A 483 21.09 -6.92 31.04
CA GLU A 483 20.93 -8.29 31.51
C GLU A 483 20.88 -9.30 30.35
N GLN A 484 20.16 -8.98 29.26
CA GLN A 484 20.11 -9.82 28.07
C GLN A 484 21.47 -9.90 27.33
N GLN A 485 22.27 -8.83 27.36
CA GLN A 485 23.62 -8.80 26.81
C GLN A 485 24.58 -9.67 27.66
N LYS A 486 24.48 -9.59 29.00
CA LYS A 486 25.24 -10.44 29.93
C LYS A 486 24.88 -11.92 29.78
N SER A 487 23.59 -12.25 29.67
CA SER A 487 23.11 -13.62 29.44
C SER A 487 23.62 -14.20 28.10
N LEU A 488 23.68 -13.39 27.04
CA LEU A 488 24.30 -13.80 25.76
C LEU A 488 25.78 -14.15 25.93
N ASN A 489 26.52 -13.35 26.70
CA ASN A 489 27.95 -13.53 26.91
C ASN A 489 28.26 -14.71 27.84
N ALA A 490 27.43 -14.93 28.87
CA ALA A 490 27.49 -16.12 29.73
C ALA A 490 27.18 -17.39 28.95
N ASN A 491 26.18 -17.38 28.06
CA ASN A 491 25.89 -18.50 27.16
C ASN A 491 27.01 -18.72 26.14
N LYS A 492 27.65 -17.67 25.61
CA LYS A 492 28.84 -17.81 24.73
C LYS A 492 30.06 -18.35 25.48
N GLN A 493 30.25 -17.99 26.76
CA GLN A 493 31.29 -18.57 27.62
C GLN A 493 30.97 -20.02 28.02
N MET A 494 29.70 -20.35 28.28
CA MET A 494 29.25 -21.73 28.52
C MET A 494 29.32 -22.60 27.27
N ILE A 495 29.01 -22.08 26.07
CA ILE A 495 29.20 -22.78 24.80
C ILE A 495 30.70 -22.98 24.51
N LYS A 496 31.56 -22.04 24.92
CA LYS A 496 33.02 -22.19 24.83
C LYS A 496 33.56 -23.18 25.86
N ALA A 497 32.89 -23.34 27.01
CA ALA A 497 33.20 -24.35 28.03
C ALA A 497 32.55 -25.73 27.75
N SER A 498 31.48 -25.80 26.95
CA SER A 498 30.80 -27.04 26.56
C SER A 498 31.35 -27.65 25.27
N ILE A 499 32.35 -27.01 24.65
CA ILE A 499 33.12 -27.59 23.54
C ILE A 499 34.17 -28.61 24.05
N ASP A 500 34.39 -28.68 25.37
CA ASP A 500 35.31 -29.64 26.01
C ASP A 500 34.64 -30.84 26.71
N GLN A 501 33.35 -31.09 26.45
CA GLN A 501 32.69 -32.33 26.90
C GLN A 501 31.90 -33.00 25.76
N GLN A 502 32.64 -33.47 24.76
CA GLN A 502 32.22 -34.63 23.98
C GLN A 502 32.40 -35.90 24.83
N GLN A 503 31.35 -36.34 25.53
CA GLN A 503 31.05 -37.76 25.70
C GLN A 503 29.68 -37.99 26.38
N LEU A 504 28.96 -39.00 25.87
CA LEU A 504 27.64 -39.53 26.24
C LEU A 504 26.39 -38.81 25.70
N PHE A 505 25.95 -39.22 24.50
CA PHE A 505 24.52 -39.44 24.23
C PHE A 505 24.34 -40.73 23.42
N ALA A 506 23.59 -41.68 23.97
CA ALA A 506 23.12 -42.90 23.32
C ALA A 506 22.15 -42.61 22.16
N THR A 507 22.06 -43.51 21.19
CA THR A 507 21.32 -43.28 19.94
C THR A 507 19.80 -43.41 20.11
N PHE A 508 19.05 -42.66 19.31
CA PHE A 508 17.58 -42.61 19.33
C PHE A 508 16.89 -43.95 19.02
N HIS A 509 17.57 -44.86 18.31
CA HIS A 509 17.04 -46.18 17.99
C HIS A 509 16.88 -47.06 19.25
N GLU A 510 17.84 -46.98 20.17
CA GLU A 510 17.80 -47.68 21.47
C GLU A 510 16.66 -47.17 22.37
N LYS A 511 16.24 -45.91 22.19
CA LYS A 511 15.10 -45.33 22.92
C LYS A 511 13.74 -45.84 22.43
N ILE A 512 13.61 -46.18 21.15
CA ILE A 512 12.35 -46.71 20.59
C ILE A 512 12.18 -48.18 20.95
N GLU A 513 13.23 -49.02 20.81
CA GLU A 513 13.16 -50.42 21.24
C GLU A 513 12.94 -50.54 22.75
N ALA A 514 13.58 -49.68 23.56
CA ALA A 514 13.32 -49.63 25.00
C ALA A 514 11.89 -49.17 25.35
N THR A 515 11.26 -48.34 24.51
CA THR A 515 9.86 -47.91 24.72
C THR A 515 8.89 -49.03 24.37
N ILE A 516 9.16 -49.77 23.29
CA ILE A 516 8.37 -50.96 22.89
C ILE A 516 8.49 -52.07 23.94
N PHE A 517 9.69 -52.30 24.48
CA PHE A 517 9.92 -53.32 25.50
C PHE A 517 9.36 -52.92 26.89
N ASN A 518 9.40 -51.63 27.25
CA ASN A 518 8.89 -51.15 28.54
C ASN A 518 7.36 -51.01 28.58
N HIS A 519 6.66 -50.90 27.45
CA HIS A 519 5.21 -50.74 27.43
C HIS A 519 4.40 -52.03 27.68
N GLN A 520 5.03 -53.21 27.67
CA GLN A 520 4.40 -54.45 28.11
C GLN A 520 4.27 -54.58 29.64
N LYS A 521 4.85 -53.66 30.45
CA LYS A 521 4.89 -53.78 31.92
C LYS A 521 4.09 -52.74 32.71
N GLN A 522 3.48 -51.75 32.05
CA GLN A 522 2.71 -50.69 32.74
C GLN A 522 1.38 -50.40 32.03
N SER A 523 0.57 -51.45 31.79
CA SER A 523 -0.81 -51.31 31.35
C SER A 523 -1.77 -51.52 32.52
N SER A 524 -2.19 -50.45 33.20
CA SER A 524 -3.42 -50.57 34.01
C SER A 524 -4.20 -49.28 34.34
N GLN A 525 -3.77 -48.05 34.03
CA GLN A 525 -4.49 -46.89 34.62
C GLN A 525 -4.77 -45.62 33.79
N ILE A 526 -4.57 -45.57 32.47
CA ILE A 526 -4.92 -44.35 31.70
C ILE A 526 -5.62 -44.68 30.39
N SER A 527 -6.85 -44.17 30.23
CA SER A 527 -7.70 -44.34 29.05
C SER A 527 -7.10 -43.65 27.80
N ALA A 528 -7.33 -44.25 26.62
CA ALA A 528 -6.80 -43.80 25.33
C ALA A 528 -7.05 -42.30 25.07
N ARG A 529 -8.22 -41.79 25.48
CA ARG A 529 -8.62 -40.38 25.33
C ARG A 529 -7.73 -39.37 26.08
N ASN A 530 -7.04 -39.79 27.14
CA ASN A 530 -6.14 -38.93 27.90
C ASN A 530 -4.69 -38.96 27.39
N ARG A 531 -4.29 -39.97 26.58
CA ARG A 531 -2.94 -40.05 26.01
C ARG A 531 -2.75 -39.12 24.80
N MET A 532 -3.77 -38.93 23.97
CA MET A 532 -3.68 -37.95 22.87
C MET A 532 -3.74 -36.50 23.37
N LYS A 533 -4.53 -36.19 24.41
CA LYS A 533 -4.54 -34.83 25.00
C LYS A 533 -3.21 -34.42 25.64
N SER A 534 -2.42 -35.38 26.14
CA SER A 534 -1.08 -35.09 26.70
C SER A 534 0.04 -35.14 25.66
N LYS A 535 -0.17 -35.79 24.51
CA LYS A 535 0.75 -35.73 23.35
C LYS A 535 0.45 -34.57 22.37
N GLU A 536 -0.73 -33.95 22.43
CA GLU A 536 -1.12 -32.77 21.61
C GLU A 536 -0.14 -31.58 21.77
N SER A 537 0.53 -31.45 22.92
CA SER A 537 1.55 -30.41 23.13
C SER A 537 2.92 -30.71 22.53
N ASN A 538 3.20 -31.98 22.16
CA ASN A 538 4.52 -32.40 21.68
C ASN A 538 4.55 -32.73 20.18
N LEU A 539 3.40 -32.86 19.51
CA LEU A 539 3.34 -33.24 18.09
C LEU A 539 3.49 -32.07 17.11
N THR A 540 3.33 -30.83 17.57
CA THR A 540 3.56 -29.63 16.75
C THR A 540 5.04 -29.25 16.63
N HIS A 541 5.94 -29.92 17.37
CA HIS A 541 7.38 -29.61 17.43
C HIS A 541 8.29 -30.63 16.75
N ILE A 542 7.73 -31.67 16.12
CA ILE A 542 8.52 -32.65 15.38
C ILE A 542 8.50 -32.27 13.89
N SER A 543 9.65 -31.86 13.36
CA SER A 543 9.82 -31.60 11.92
C SER A 543 9.60 -32.91 11.12
N PRO A 544 8.65 -32.96 10.17
CA PRO A 544 8.35 -34.17 9.38
C PRO A 544 9.52 -34.69 8.53
N VAL A 545 10.52 -33.83 8.27
CA VAL A 545 11.62 -34.10 7.33
C VAL A 545 12.65 -35.10 7.89
N GLY A 546 12.71 -35.27 9.22
CA GLY A 546 13.63 -36.21 9.88
C GLY A 546 13.10 -37.64 10.03
N LEU A 547 11.79 -37.80 10.29
CA LEU A 547 11.16 -39.11 10.52
C LEU A 547 10.76 -39.83 9.22
N SER A 548 10.40 -39.10 8.16
CA SER A 548 9.92 -39.72 6.92
C SER A 548 10.97 -40.60 6.23
N LYS A 549 12.27 -40.32 6.46
CA LYS A 549 13.43 -41.06 5.92
C LYS A 549 13.84 -42.30 6.71
N GLN A 550 13.26 -42.56 7.90
CA GLN A 550 13.74 -43.59 8.82
C GLN A 550 12.81 -44.80 9.00
N ILE A 551 11.62 -44.81 8.37
CA ILE A 551 10.64 -45.91 8.52
C ILE A 551 10.24 -46.41 7.13
N ASP A 552 10.51 -47.70 6.87
CA ASP A 552 10.18 -48.38 5.62
C ASP A 552 8.68 -48.74 5.52
N GLU A 553 8.17 -48.80 4.30
CA GLU A 553 6.76 -49.09 4.00
C GLU A 553 6.36 -50.52 4.41
N THR A 554 7.29 -51.47 4.32
CA THR A 554 7.08 -52.87 4.71
C THR A 554 6.78 -53.05 6.20
N THR A 555 7.27 -52.16 7.05
CA THR A 555 7.01 -52.16 8.49
C THR A 555 5.61 -51.63 8.78
N ILE A 556 5.16 -50.58 8.09
CA ILE A 556 3.80 -50.04 8.22
C ILE A 556 2.76 -51.07 7.75
N ASP A 557 3.02 -51.75 6.63
CA ASP A 557 2.17 -52.83 6.11
C ASP A 557 1.99 -53.99 7.10
N LYS A 558 3.04 -54.35 7.84
CA LYS A 558 2.95 -55.38 8.91
C LYS A 558 2.15 -54.88 10.10
N LEU A 559 2.38 -53.65 10.54
CA LEU A 559 1.70 -53.05 11.68
C LEU A 559 0.19 -52.89 11.45
N ILE A 560 -0.23 -52.50 10.23
CA ILE A 560 -1.65 -52.41 9.88
C ILE A 560 -2.33 -53.79 9.85
N LYS A 561 -1.60 -54.87 9.54
CA LYS A 561 -2.15 -56.23 9.56
C LYS A 561 -2.42 -56.73 10.99
N GLU A 562 -1.59 -56.32 11.95
CA GLU A 562 -1.66 -56.74 13.36
C GLU A 562 -2.29 -55.66 14.28
N ILE A 563 -3.01 -54.71 13.70
CA ILE A 563 -3.52 -53.53 14.40
C ILE A 563 -4.55 -53.87 15.49
N ASP A 564 -4.25 -53.44 16.72
CA ASP A 564 -5.20 -53.41 17.83
C ASP A 564 -5.57 -51.94 18.20
N ASP A 565 -6.49 -51.77 19.13
CA ASP A 565 -7.00 -50.44 19.52
C ASP A 565 -5.91 -49.55 20.15
N TYR A 566 -4.81 -50.14 20.65
CA TYR A 566 -3.69 -49.41 21.24
C TYR A 566 -2.67 -48.99 20.19
N LEU A 567 -2.48 -49.82 19.14
CA LEU A 567 -1.58 -49.55 18.02
C LEU A 567 -2.18 -48.58 17.00
N PHE A 568 -3.52 -48.47 16.93
CA PHE A 568 -4.24 -47.67 15.93
C PHE A 568 -3.84 -46.19 15.93
N ASP A 569 -3.82 -45.54 17.10
CA ASP A 569 -3.52 -44.11 17.22
C ASP A 569 -2.06 -43.81 16.84
N ASP A 570 -1.13 -44.70 17.22
CA ASP A 570 0.30 -44.54 16.91
C ASP A 570 0.59 -44.79 15.41
N ILE A 571 -0.10 -45.74 14.76
CA ILE A 571 0.00 -45.97 13.30
C ILE A 571 -0.62 -44.81 12.51
N LEU A 572 -1.78 -44.31 12.94
CA LEU A 572 -2.42 -43.14 12.31
C LEU A 572 -1.50 -41.91 12.33
N LEU A 573 -0.79 -41.71 13.44
CA LEU A 573 0.21 -40.65 13.57
C LEU A 573 1.39 -40.82 12.60
N LEU A 574 1.91 -42.05 12.47
CA LEU A 574 2.99 -42.37 11.54
C LEU A 574 2.60 -42.13 10.08
N ILE A 575 1.38 -42.50 9.70
CA ILE A 575 0.82 -42.25 8.37
C ILE A 575 0.66 -40.75 8.14
N TRP A 576 0.19 -40.00 9.14
CA TRP A 576 0.06 -38.54 9.07
C TRP A 576 1.39 -37.83 8.75
N CYS A 577 2.50 -38.33 9.27
CA CYS A 577 3.85 -37.82 8.98
C CYS A 577 4.32 -38.06 7.53
N LYS A 578 3.66 -38.95 6.78
CA LYS A 578 3.92 -39.21 5.35
C LYS A 578 3.11 -38.31 4.41
N ARG A 579 2.21 -37.46 4.95
CA ARG A 579 1.45 -36.48 4.15
C ARG A 579 2.36 -35.38 3.62
N THR A 580 2.43 -35.23 2.30
CA THR A 580 3.11 -34.12 1.62
C THR A 580 2.16 -32.93 1.42
N THR A 581 2.71 -31.72 1.32
CA THR A 581 1.94 -30.51 0.98
C THR A 581 1.70 -30.46 -0.53
N PHE A 582 0.46 -30.64 -0.97
CA PHE A 582 0.07 -30.58 -2.38
C PHE A 582 0.29 -29.19 -2.99
N HIS A 583 1.32 -29.05 -3.81
CA HIS A 583 1.55 -27.85 -4.63
C HIS A 583 1.66 -28.14 -6.12
N ASN A 584 1.55 -29.40 -6.54
CA ASN A 584 1.59 -29.81 -7.93
C ASN A 584 0.20 -30.26 -8.43
N PRO A 585 -0.18 -29.95 -9.68
CA PRO A 585 -1.47 -30.36 -10.25
C PRO A 585 -1.54 -31.86 -10.60
N GLU A 586 -0.42 -32.58 -10.60
CA GLU A 586 -0.34 -34.04 -10.74
C GLU A 586 0.40 -34.61 -9.51
N PRO A 587 -0.22 -35.51 -8.72
CA PRO A 587 0.40 -36.08 -7.52
C PRO A 587 1.54 -37.03 -7.90
N LYS A 588 2.68 -36.94 -7.19
CA LYS A 588 3.76 -37.95 -7.29
C LYS A 588 3.36 -39.22 -6.53
N ASP A 589 4.01 -40.35 -6.80
CA ASP A 589 3.70 -41.62 -6.12
C ASP A 589 3.76 -41.52 -4.58
N ASP A 590 4.73 -40.77 -4.04
CA ASP A 590 4.86 -40.53 -2.59
C ASP A 590 3.66 -39.77 -1.99
N ASP A 591 2.98 -38.94 -2.80
CA ASP A 591 1.80 -38.18 -2.37
C ASP A 591 0.55 -39.09 -2.24
N LEU A 592 0.57 -40.27 -2.86
CA LEU A 592 -0.51 -41.26 -2.84
C LEU A 592 -0.39 -42.24 -1.66
N THR A 593 0.81 -42.38 -1.09
CA THR A 593 1.12 -43.30 0.00
C THR A 593 0.34 -42.99 1.28
N PHE A 594 0.16 -41.71 1.62
CA PHE A 594 -0.70 -41.27 2.75
C PHE A 594 -2.13 -41.80 2.60
N PHE A 595 -2.76 -41.57 1.44
CA PHE A 595 -4.15 -41.95 1.22
C PHE A 595 -4.35 -43.45 1.16
N ARG A 596 -3.40 -44.19 0.57
CA ARG A 596 -3.42 -45.66 0.56
C ARG A 596 -3.47 -46.22 1.98
N TYR A 597 -2.57 -45.79 2.87
CA TYR A 597 -2.56 -46.28 4.25
C TYR A 597 -3.72 -45.76 5.09
N TRP A 598 -4.23 -44.56 4.78
CA TRP A 598 -5.43 -44.02 5.41
C TRP A 598 -6.67 -44.87 5.10
N ILE A 599 -6.83 -45.31 3.84
CA ILE A 599 -7.90 -46.24 3.43
C ILE A 599 -7.71 -47.61 4.09
N LEU A 600 -6.49 -48.13 4.17
CA LEU A 600 -6.20 -49.41 4.83
C LEU A 600 -6.50 -49.40 6.35
N LEU A 601 -6.27 -48.27 7.02
CA LEU A 601 -6.69 -48.07 8.41
C LEU A 601 -8.21 -48.02 8.57
N TYR A 602 -8.90 -47.26 7.71
CA TYR A 602 -10.37 -47.21 7.69
C TYR A 602 -10.97 -48.60 7.48
N LEU A 603 -10.38 -49.39 6.58
CA LEU A 603 -10.75 -50.77 6.32
C LEU A 603 -10.68 -51.68 7.55
N LYS A 604 -9.70 -51.46 8.43
CA LYS A 604 -9.46 -52.29 9.61
C LYS A 604 -10.29 -51.89 10.81
N LYS A 605 -10.49 -50.58 11.01
CA LYS A 605 -11.22 -50.02 12.16
C LYS A 605 -12.12 -48.87 11.69
N PRO A 606 -13.15 -49.14 10.89
CA PRO A 606 -13.96 -48.11 10.25
C PRO A 606 -14.62 -47.21 11.28
N ASP A 607 -15.28 -47.76 12.31
CA ASP A 607 -15.96 -46.97 13.33
C ASP A 607 -15.00 -46.06 14.10
N GLN A 608 -13.80 -46.55 14.43
CA GLN A 608 -12.79 -45.76 15.12
C GLN A 608 -12.25 -44.65 14.21
N MET A 609 -12.01 -44.93 12.93
CA MET A 609 -11.58 -43.91 11.98
C MET A 609 -12.67 -42.87 11.70
N LEU A 610 -13.95 -43.28 11.70
CA LEU A 610 -15.10 -42.38 11.65
C LEU A 610 -15.13 -41.45 12.87
N THR A 611 -14.72 -41.90 14.07
CA THR A 611 -14.63 -40.99 15.23
C THR A 611 -13.57 -39.91 15.08
N TYR A 612 -12.58 -40.11 14.20
CA TYR A 612 -11.54 -39.13 13.89
C TYR A 612 -11.86 -38.26 12.67
N LEU A 613 -12.91 -38.56 11.88
CA LEU A 613 -13.32 -37.76 10.72
C LEU A 613 -13.66 -36.31 11.08
N ASP A 614 -14.28 -36.08 12.24
CA ASP A 614 -14.62 -34.73 12.73
C ASP A 614 -13.37 -33.86 13.02
N THR A 615 -12.18 -34.49 13.04
CA THR A 615 -10.90 -33.81 13.23
C THR A 615 -10.20 -33.47 11.91
N ILE A 616 -10.67 -34.01 10.77
CA ILE A 616 -10.12 -33.68 9.44
C ILE A 616 -10.21 -32.19 9.14
N PRO A 617 -11.32 -31.46 9.41
CA PRO A 617 -11.36 -30.02 9.19
C PRO A 617 -10.38 -29.23 10.06
N LYS A 618 -9.84 -29.85 11.14
CA LYS A 618 -8.85 -29.24 12.04
C LYS A 618 -7.41 -29.50 11.60
N TYR A 619 -7.14 -30.65 10.98
CA TYR A 619 -5.77 -31.08 10.69
C TYR A 619 -5.50 -31.32 9.18
N GLY A 620 -6.54 -31.35 8.35
CA GLY A 620 -6.52 -31.51 6.89
C GLY A 620 -7.39 -30.45 6.19
N SER A 621 -7.36 -30.43 4.85
CA SER A 621 -8.17 -29.52 4.02
C SER A 621 -9.20 -30.31 3.22
N TRP A 622 -10.34 -29.70 2.92
CA TRP A 622 -11.35 -30.31 2.04
C TRP A 622 -10.84 -30.50 0.60
N ALA A 623 -9.75 -29.83 0.21
CA ALA A 623 -9.02 -30.09 -1.04
C ALA A 623 -8.35 -31.47 -1.07
N ASP A 624 -7.95 -32.03 0.08
CA ASP A 624 -7.38 -33.38 0.18
C ASP A 624 -8.41 -34.46 -0.21
N LEU A 625 -9.72 -34.18 -0.03
CA LEU A 625 -10.82 -35.05 -0.44
C LEU A 625 -11.09 -35.01 -1.95
N LYS A 626 -10.72 -33.91 -2.64
CA LYS A 626 -10.76 -33.82 -4.10
C LYS A 626 -9.69 -34.72 -4.75
N THR A 627 -8.56 -34.93 -4.08
CA THR A 627 -7.49 -35.84 -4.54
C THR A 627 -7.92 -37.31 -4.47
N LEU A 628 -8.79 -37.69 -3.51
CA LEU A 628 -9.34 -39.05 -3.41
C LEU A 628 -10.10 -39.49 -4.68
N SER A 629 -10.78 -38.56 -5.36
CA SER A 629 -11.47 -38.86 -6.62
C SER A 629 -10.52 -39.08 -7.81
N VAL A 630 -9.29 -38.56 -7.73
CA VAL A 630 -8.22 -38.84 -8.70
C VAL A 630 -7.65 -40.24 -8.47
N CYS A 631 -7.48 -40.64 -7.21
CA CYS A 631 -7.04 -41.99 -6.83
C CYS A 631 -8.06 -43.07 -7.24
N ALA A 632 -9.35 -42.75 -7.26
CA ALA A 632 -10.44 -43.65 -7.64
C ALA A 632 -10.28 -44.32 -9.00
N ASN A 633 -9.86 -43.54 -9.98
CA ASN A 633 -9.74 -43.99 -11.36
C ASN A 633 -8.47 -44.84 -11.60
N GLN A 634 -7.63 -45.01 -10.59
CA GLN A 634 -6.35 -45.75 -10.67
C GLN A 634 -6.36 -47.07 -9.87
N MET A 635 -7.44 -47.38 -9.14
CA MET A 635 -7.57 -48.60 -8.32
C MET A 635 -8.06 -49.80 -9.14
N LYS A 636 -7.49 -50.99 -8.86
CA LYS A 636 -7.58 -52.16 -9.74
C LYS A 636 -8.58 -53.24 -9.31
N THR A 637 -9.02 -53.28 -8.04
CA THR A 637 -9.89 -54.36 -7.52
C THR A 637 -11.29 -53.89 -7.13
N ASP A 638 -12.28 -54.78 -7.24
CA ASP A 638 -13.70 -54.43 -6.99
C ASP A 638 -13.99 -54.15 -5.50
N THR A 639 -13.23 -54.75 -4.59
CA THR A 639 -13.32 -54.44 -3.16
C THR A 639 -12.85 -53.01 -2.88
N GLU A 640 -11.75 -52.56 -3.50
CA GLU A 640 -11.26 -51.18 -3.37
C GLU A 640 -12.26 -50.17 -3.95
N LYS A 641 -12.93 -50.50 -5.06
CA LYS A 641 -13.99 -49.65 -5.64
C LYS A 641 -15.21 -49.52 -4.73
N GLN A 642 -15.73 -50.62 -4.19
CA GLN A 642 -16.90 -50.57 -3.29
C GLN A 642 -16.62 -49.75 -2.02
N LEU A 643 -15.40 -49.87 -1.48
CA LEU A 643 -14.98 -49.09 -0.32
C LEU A 643 -14.82 -47.61 -0.63
N LEU A 644 -14.37 -47.29 -1.83
CA LEU A 644 -14.27 -45.92 -2.28
C LEU A 644 -15.65 -45.30 -2.54
N GLU A 645 -16.61 -46.05 -3.06
CA GLU A 645 -18.00 -45.62 -3.18
C GLU A 645 -18.63 -45.35 -1.81
N ASN A 646 -18.40 -46.25 -0.83
CA ASN A 646 -18.88 -46.05 0.54
C ASN A 646 -18.24 -44.81 1.19
N LEU A 647 -16.94 -44.59 0.96
CA LEU A 647 -16.24 -43.40 1.42
C LEU A 647 -16.75 -42.13 0.73
N GLN A 648 -16.99 -42.18 -0.59
CA GLN A 648 -17.57 -41.08 -1.36
C GLN A 648 -18.96 -40.71 -0.83
N GLN A 649 -19.82 -41.68 -0.59
CA GLN A 649 -21.15 -41.46 -0.01
C GLN A 649 -21.06 -40.87 1.40
N ALA A 650 -20.15 -41.37 2.25
CA ALA A 650 -19.90 -40.80 3.57
C ALA A 650 -19.43 -39.34 3.49
N CYS A 651 -18.55 -39.02 2.53
CA CYS A 651 -18.08 -37.66 2.28
C CYS A 651 -19.19 -36.73 1.77
N VAL A 652 -20.01 -37.17 0.79
CA VAL A 652 -21.15 -36.39 0.27
C VAL A 652 -22.15 -36.08 1.38
N LYS A 653 -22.50 -37.09 2.19
CA LYS A 653 -23.38 -36.96 3.33
C LYS A 653 -22.84 -35.94 4.35
N MET A 654 -21.57 -36.08 4.73
CA MET A 654 -20.91 -35.16 5.66
C MET A 654 -20.89 -33.72 5.14
N PHE A 655 -20.58 -33.53 3.85
CA PHE A 655 -20.54 -32.23 3.22
C PHE A 655 -21.93 -31.56 3.17
N GLY A 656 -22.94 -32.32 2.78
CA GLY A 656 -24.32 -31.87 2.73
C GLY A 656 -24.90 -31.54 4.12
N GLU A 657 -24.66 -32.38 5.12
CA GLU A 657 -25.08 -32.13 6.51
C GLU A 657 -24.40 -30.90 7.11
N GLN A 658 -23.10 -30.73 6.85
CA GLN A 658 -22.37 -29.56 7.34
C GLN A 658 -22.88 -28.27 6.70
N LEU A 659 -23.18 -28.26 5.40
CA LEU A 659 -23.80 -27.10 4.73
C LEU A 659 -25.22 -26.82 5.22
N LYS A 660 -26.05 -27.84 5.46
CA LYS A 660 -27.39 -27.70 6.07
C LYS A 660 -27.29 -27.09 7.46
N ARG A 661 -26.35 -27.56 8.27
CA ARG A 661 -26.11 -27.03 9.61
C ARG A 661 -25.65 -25.57 9.56
N ASP A 662 -24.67 -25.27 8.71
CA ASP A 662 -24.15 -23.91 8.51
C ASP A 662 -25.27 -22.96 8.06
N TYR A 663 -26.18 -23.42 7.20
CA TYR A 663 -27.34 -22.65 6.76
C TYR A 663 -28.44 -22.49 7.82
N ARG A 664 -28.75 -23.51 8.61
CA ARG A 664 -29.73 -23.41 9.71
C ARG A 664 -29.29 -22.42 10.79
N LEU A 665 -27.99 -22.33 11.02
CA LEU A 665 -27.39 -21.32 11.91
C LEU A 665 -27.60 -19.89 11.40
N VAL A 666 -27.82 -19.71 10.09
CA VAL A 666 -28.03 -18.40 9.48
C VAL A 666 -29.45 -17.85 9.66
N LEU A 667 -30.50 -18.68 9.64
CA LEU A 667 -31.88 -18.20 9.55
C LEU A 667 -32.78 -18.46 10.78
N ARG A 668 -32.40 -19.36 11.70
CA ARG A 668 -33.17 -19.72 12.92
C ARG A 668 -34.73 -19.82 12.75
N GLN A 669 -35.24 -20.36 11.65
CA GLN A 669 -36.63 -20.86 11.49
C GLN A 669 -36.71 -22.01 10.43
N PRO A 670 -37.81 -22.81 10.39
CA PRO A 670 -37.80 -24.14 9.79
C PRO A 670 -37.82 -24.15 8.25
N ASP A 671 -37.20 -25.21 7.73
CA ASP A 671 -36.83 -25.66 6.36
C ASP A 671 -37.67 -25.29 5.10
N ASP A 672 -38.68 -24.41 5.13
CA ASP A 672 -39.58 -24.23 3.98
C ASP A 672 -39.50 -22.83 3.31
N TYR A 673 -38.80 -22.79 2.18
CA TYR A 673 -38.74 -21.76 1.13
C TYR A 673 -37.93 -20.46 1.37
N LEU A 674 -36.94 -20.24 0.50
CA LEU A 674 -36.15 -19.00 0.38
C LEU A 674 -36.91 -17.95 -0.45
N ASN A 675 -37.41 -16.88 0.18
CA ASN A 675 -38.02 -15.73 -0.50
C ASN A 675 -37.02 -14.58 -0.74
N ASP A 676 -37.17 -13.84 -1.84
CA ASP A 676 -36.20 -12.83 -2.32
C ASP A 676 -36.19 -11.51 -1.52
N LYS A 677 -36.91 -11.42 -0.39
CA LYS A 677 -37.07 -10.19 0.41
C LYS A 677 -36.80 -10.37 1.90
N GLU A 678 -35.93 -11.30 2.29
CA GLU A 678 -35.62 -11.49 3.70
C GLU A 678 -34.29 -10.83 4.09
N GLU A 679 -34.37 -9.99 5.13
CA GLU A 679 -33.21 -9.34 5.75
C GLU A 679 -32.43 -10.36 6.59
N ILE A 680 -31.15 -10.51 6.28
CA ILE A 680 -30.19 -11.32 7.03
C ILE A 680 -30.02 -10.67 8.42
N GLN A 681 -30.54 -11.29 9.48
CA GLN A 681 -30.39 -10.80 10.86
C GLN A 681 -28.99 -11.12 11.43
N ASP A 682 -28.53 -10.30 12.37
CA ASP A 682 -27.21 -10.41 13.02
C ASP A 682 -27.04 -11.72 13.80
N ILE A 683 -26.23 -12.64 13.26
CA ILE A 683 -25.88 -13.92 13.89
C ILE A 683 -24.79 -13.69 14.94
N LYS A 684 -24.98 -14.24 16.15
CA LYS A 684 -23.99 -14.13 17.24
C LYS A 684 -22.74 -14.99 16.94
N PRO A 685 -21.50 -14.49 17.12
CA PRO A 685 -20.25 -15.16 16.72
C PRO A 685 -19.89 -16.49 17.42
N GLN A 686 -20.70 -16.99 18.35
CA GLN A 686 -20.33 -18.14 19.21
C GLN A 686 -20.81 -19.51 18.70
N GLU A 687 -21.51 -19.58 17.55
CA GLU A 687 -21.85 -20.84 16.89
C GLU A 687 -21.10 -20.92 15.55
N TRP A 688 -20.01 -21.70 15.50
CA TRP A 688 -19.07 -21.75 14.37
C TRP A 688 -19.73 -22.19 13.05
N LEU A 689 -19.76 -21.28 12.06
CA LEU A 689 -19.88 -21.61 10.64
C LEU A 689 -18.57 -22.25 10.16
N THR A 690 -18.63 -23.37 9.45
CA THR A 690 -17.42 -24.07 9.00
C THR A 690 -16.87 -23.52 7.67
N ASN A 691 -15.61 -23.81 7.35
CA ASN A 691 -15.03 -23.53 6.02
C ASN A 691 -15.60 -24.42 4.90
N CYS A 692 -16.59 -25.28 5.19
CA CYS A 692 -17.17 -26.24 4.24
C CYS A 692 -17.63 -25.53 2.96
N ALA A 693 -18.31 -24.39 3.05
CA ALA A 693 -18.73 -23.62 1.86
C ALA A 693 -17.57 -23.02 1.03
N LYS A 694 -16.36 -22.83 1.59
CA LYS A 694 -15.20 -22.34 0.83
C LYS A 694 -14.72 -23.37 -0.20
N GLU A 695 -14.67 -24.62 0.24
CA GLU A 695 -14.07 -25.74 -0.46
C GLU A 695 -15.09 -26.61 -1.22
N ALA A 696 -16.35 -26.18 -1.17
CA ALA A 696 -17.45 -26.81 -1.89
C ALA A 696 -17.22 -26.81 -3.41
N PRO A 697 -17.41 -27.95 -4.09
CA PRO A 697 -17.28 -28.02 -5.54
C PRO A 697 -18.12 -26.95 -6.26
N ARG A 698 -17.46 -26.13 -7.09
CA ARG A 698 -18.11 -25.08 -7.88
C ARG A 698 -18.65 -25.64 -9.20
N ILE A 699 -19.79 -25.08 -9.63
CA ILE A 699 -20.49 -25.47 -10.85
C ILE A 699 -19.64 -25.08 -12.08
N GLY A 700 -19.48 -26.01 -13.03
CA GLY A 700 -18.77 -25.79 -14.30
C GLY A 700 -17.36 -26.39 -14.38
N ASN A 701 -16.88 -27.05 -13.32
CA ASN A 701 -15.62 -27.79 -13.37
C ASN A 701 -15.88 -29.21 -13.90
N ASN A 702 -15.70 -29.43 -15.21
CA ASN A 702 -16.10 -30.62 -15.98
C ASN A 702 -15.44 -31.97 -15.60
N ARG A 703 -14.76 -32.09 -14.46
CA ARG A 703 -14.06 -33.35 -14.11
C ARG A 703 -14.83 -34.30 -13.18
N TYR A 704 -15.71 -33.86 -12.26
CA TYR A 704 -16.45 -34.78 -11.36
C TYR A 704 -17.79 -34.23 -10.82
N ASN A 705 -18.81 -35.10 -10.68
CA ASN A 705 -20.20 -34.77 -10.34
C ASN A 705 -20.50 -34.52 -8.84
N TYR A 706 -19.51 -34.28 -7.98
CA TYR A 706 -19.76 -34.08 -6.53
C TYR A 706 -20.71 -32.91 -6.23
N SER A 707 -20.64 -31.81 -7.00
CA SER A 707 -21.60 -30.70 -6.86
C SER A 707 -23.04 -31.15 -7.11
N THR A 708 -23.23 -32.12 -8.01
CA THR A 708 -24.54 -32.71 -8.32
C THR A 708 -25.03 -33.61 -7.19
N ASP A 709 -24.17 -34.47 -6.68
CA ASP A 709 -24.56 -35.44 -5.65
C ASP A 709 -24.83 -34.74 -4.30
N ILE A 710 -24.04 -33.72 -3.98
CA ILE A 710 -24.32 -32.84 -2.83
C ILE A 710 -25.64 -32.09 -3.03
N ALA A 711 -25.92 -31.55 -4.23
CA ALA A 711 -27.18 -30.86 -4.51
C ALA A 711 -28.40 -31.79 -4.34
N LYS A 712 -28.34 -33.02 -4.84
CA LYS A 712 -29.39 -34.04 -4.65
C LYS A 712 -29.53 -34.48 -3.20
N TYR A 713 -28.42 -34.57 -2.45
CA TYR A 713 -28.47 -34.87 -1.02
C TYR A 713 -29.15 -33.73 -0.21
N LEU A 714 -28.86 -32.49 -0.59
CA LEU A 714 -29.41 -31.32 0.07
C LEU A 714 -30.92 -31.19 -0.18
N HIS A 715 -31.34 -31.38 -1.43
CA HIS A 715 -32.71 -31.35 -1.86
C HIS A 715 -33.03 -32.60 -2.71
N PRO A 716 -33.50 -33.71 -2.12
CA PRO A 716 -33.76 -34.94 -2.85
C PRO A 716 -34.85 -34.77 -3.91
N ILE A 717 -34.64 -35.40 -5.07
CA ILE A 717 -35.66 -35.44 -6.14
C ILE A 717 -36.81 -36.33 -5.67
N SER A 718 -38.04 -35.86 -5.85
CA SER A 718 -39.24 -36.58 -5.41
C SER A 718 -39.43 -37.89 -6.19
N ILE A 719 -39.84 -38.96 -5.50
CA ILE A 719 -39.87 -40.34 -6.02
C ILE A 719 -40.97 -40.53 -7.09
N ASN A 720 -41.92 -39.59 -7.19
CA ASN A 720 -43.09 -39.66 -8.07
C ASN A 720 -42.95 -38.89 -9.40
N VAL A 721 -41.73 -38.50 -9.81
CA VAL A 721 -41.51 -37.78 -11.09
C VAL A 721 -41.54 -38.77 -12.26
N VAL A 722 -42.55 -38.65 -13.12
CA VAL A 722 -42.85 -39.63 -14.18
C VAL A 722 -42.40 -39.17 -15.58
N ASP A 723 -42.10 -37.88 -15.78
CA ASP A 723 -41.71 -37.28 -17.07
C ASP A 723 -40.31 -36.62 -17.02
N GLN A 724 -39.56 -36.74 -18.12
CA GLN A 724 -38.17 -36.28 -18.26
C GLN A 724 -38.05 -34.74 -18.13
N LYS A 725 -39.01 -33.99 -18.67
CA LYS A 725 -39.01 -32.53 -18.59
C LYS A 725 -39.18 -32.05 -17.14
N GLN A 726 -40.00 -32.75 -16.37
CA GLN A 726 -40.20 -32.49 -14.95
C GLN A 726 -39.00 -32.93 -14.11
N LEU A 727 -38.37 -34.06 -14.47
CA LEU A 727 -37.13 -34.51 -13.85
C LEU A 727 -35.98 -33.52 -14.05
N ASP A 728 -35.85 -32.94 -15.24
CA ASP A 728 -34.80 -31.97 -15.53
C ASP A 728 -35.08 -30.60 -14.87
N ALA A 729 -36.35 -30.23 -14.71
CA ALA A 729 -36.75 -29.09 -13.90
C ALA A 729 -36.40 -29.29 -12.41
N GLU A 730 -36.70 -30.46 -11.84
CA GLU A 730 -36.38 -30.82 -10.45
C GLU A 730 -34.87 -30.88 -10.21
N LYS A 731 -34.09 -31.46 -11.14
CA LYS A 731 -32.63 -31.38 -11.11
C LYS A 731 -32.17 -29.93 -11.09
N GLY A 732 -32.69 -29.11 -12.00
CA GLY A 732 -32.41 -27.67 -12.07
C GLY A 732 -32.69 -26.97 -10.75
N TYR A 733 -33.78 -27.32 -10.07
CA TYR A 733 -34.13 -26.79 -8.77
C TYR A 733 -33.13 -27.19 -7.68
N CYS A 734 -32.76 -28.46 -7.60
CA CYS A 734 -31.72 -28.95 -6.66
C CYS A 734 -30.40 -28.18 -6.85
N TYR A 735 -29.99 -27.95 -8.10
CA TYR A 735 -28.77 -27.21 -8.43
C TYR A 735 -28.84 -25.73 -8.06
N GLN A 736 -29.95 -25.07 -8.37
CA GLN A 736 -30.14 -23.66 -8.02
C GLN A 736 -30.21 -23.48 -6.51
N TYR A 737 -30.86 -24.41 -5.80
CA TYR A 737 -30.88 -24.43 -4.34
C TYR A 737 -29.46 -24.53 -3.77
N TYR A 738 -28.66 -25.49 -4.21
CA TYR A 738 -27.26 -25.63 -3.79
C TYR A 738 -26.42 -24.38 -4.10
N LYS A 739 -26.57 -23.79 -5.29
CA LYS A 739 -25.85 -22.58 -5.68
C LYS A 739 -26.22 -21.38 -4.80
N ARG A 740 -27.52 -21.19 -4.53
CA ARG A 740 -28.03 -20.11 -3.67
C ARG A 740 -27.58 -20.30 -2.23
N LEU A 741 -27.72 -21.50 -1.70
CA LEU A 741 -27.25 -21.91 -0.38
C LEU A 741 -25.76 -21.59 -0.20
N LEU A 742 -24.94 -22.09 -1.13
CA LEU A 742 -23.50 -21.90 -1.09
C LEU A 742 -23.11 -20.42 -1.20
N THR A 743 -23.82 -19.67 -2.03
CA THR A 743 -23.60 -18.23 -2.20
C THR A 743 -23.98 -17.47 -0.94
N ALA A 744 -25.12 -17.77 -0.32
CA ALA A 744 -25.56 -17.15 0.92
C ALA A 744 -24.58 -17.44 2.06
N VAL A 745 -24.23 -18.71 2.27
CA VAL A 745 -23.26 -19.10 3.30
C VAL A 745 -21.87 -18.50 3.00
N CYS A 746 -21.42 -18.46 1.74
CA CYS A 746 -20.17 -17.79 1.36
C CYS A 746 -20.20 -16.27 1.61
N GLN A 747 -21.30 -15.59 1.29
CA GLN A 747 -21.46 -14.15 1.55
C GLN A 747 -21.48 -13.85 3.04
N ILE A 748 -22.09 -14.75 3.82
CA ILE A 748 -22.09 -14.64 5.28
C ILE A 748 -20.72 -14.95 5.85
N LEU A 749 -20.01 -15.97 5.36
CA LEU A 749 -18.61 -16.25 5.69
C LEU A 749 -17.70 -15.08 5.29
N GLN A 750 -17.94 -14.43 4.15
CA GLN A 750 -17.23 -13.21 3.72
C GLN A 750 -17.46 -12.04 4.68
N LYS A 751 -18.70 -11.89 5.17
CA LYS A 751 -19.06 -10.84 6.14
C LYS A 751 -18.57 -11.18 7.55
N ALA A 752 -18.56 -12.46 7.93
CA ALA A 752 -18.22 -12.94 9.27
C ALA A 752 -16.73 -13.26 9.46
N SER A 753 -15.98 -13.57 8.39
CA SER A 753 -14.58 -13.98 8.45
C SER A 753 -13.73 -13.29 7.38
N PRO A 754 -12.90 -12.31 7.76
CA PRO A 754 -12.16 -11.52 6.78
C PRO A 754 -10.96 -12.16 6.11
N SER A 755 -10.48 -13.28 6.66
CA SER A 755 -9.44 -14.11 6.03
C SER A 755 -9.90 -14.70 4.69
N PHE A 756 -11.22 -14.75 4.43
CA PHE A 756 -11.80 -15.15 3.16
C PHE A 756 -11.33 -14.25 1.98
N VAL A 757 -11.12 -12.96 2.23
CA VAL A 757 -10.63 -12.01 1.21
C VAL A 757 -9.12 -12.19 0.96
N ASP A 758 -8.37 -12.53 2.01
CA ASP A 758 -6.92 -12.78 1.93
C ASP A 758 -6.59 -14.12 1.24
N GLU A 759 -7.46 -15.14 1.28
CA GLU A 759 -7.27 -16.39 0.51
C GLU A 759 -7.48 -16.21 -1.00
N GLN A 760 -8.42 -15.37 -1.45
CA GLN A 760 -8.50 -14.97 -2.87
C GLN A 760 -7.29 -14.12 -3.31
N MET A 761 -6.73 -13.32 -2.40
CA MET A 761 -5.45 -12.62 -2.63
C MET A 761 -4.27 -13.60 -2.67
N LYS A 762 -4.27 -14.69 -1.88
CA LYS A 762 -3.26 -15.76 -1.93
C LYS A 762 -3.38 -16.64 -3.18
N ALA A 763 -4.58 -16.86 -3.71
CA ALA A 763 -4.75 -17.45 -5.04
C ALA A 763 -4.16 -16.53 -6.14
N ARG A 764 -4.15 -15.21 -5.91
CA ARG A 764 -3.40 -14.25 -6.73
C ARG A 764 -1.88 -14.31 -6.48
N ASN A 765 -1.36 -14.86 -5.38
CA ASN A 765 0.09 -15.01 -5.12
C ASN A 765 0.79 -16.11 -5.96
N ARG A 766 0.09 -16.75 -6.92
CA ARG A 766 0.78 -17.28 -8.12
C ARG A 766 1.60 -16.20 -8.86
N LYS A 767 1.36 -14.91 -8.57
CA LYS A 767 2.03 -13.71 -9.09
C LYS A 767 3.49 -13.49 -8.64
N ASP A 768 4.01 -14.23 -7.64
CA ASP A 768 5.42 -14.08 -7.19
C ASP A 768 6.46 -14.83 -8.05
N ARG A 769 6.06 -15.48 -9.15
CA ARG A 769 7.00 -16.19 -10.05
C ARG A 769 7.97 -15.28 -10.81
N ALA A 770 7.64 -13.99 -10.99
CA ALA A 770 8.39 -13.11 -11.91
C ALA A 770 9.84 -12.86 -11.47
N LEU A 771 10.18 -12.85 -10.18
CA LEU A 771 11.54 -12.54 -9.71
C LEU A 771 12.36 -13.76 -9.27
N GLN A 772 11.86 -14.98 -9.48
CA GLN A 772 12.51 -16.21 -9.00
C GLN A 772 13.19 -17.04 -10.09
N TYR A 773 13.12 -16.60 -11.36
CA TYR A 773 13.79 -17.31 -12.44
C TYR A 773 15.28 -17.00 -12.47
N THR A 774 16.10 -18.05 -12.47
CA THR A 774 17.54 -17.93 -12.75
C THR A 774 17.75 -17.41 -14.18
N LYS A 775 18.96 -16.92 -14.47
CA LYS A 775 19.33 -16.48 -15.84
C LYS A 775 19.04 -17.59 -16.87
N GLU A 776 19.40 -18.83 -16.55
CA GLU A 776 19.16 -20.01 -17.38
C GLU A 776 17.65 -20.27 -17.60
N GLN A 777 16.83 -20.17 -16.55
CA GLN A 777 15.38 -20.34 -16.68
C GLN A 777 14.74 -19.25 -17.53
N ARG A 778 15.24 -18.01 -17.44
CA ARG A 778 14.78 -16.90 -18.30
C ARG A 778 15.16 -17.12 -19.76
N GLU A 779 16.39 -17.58 -20.02
CA GLU A 779 16.82 -17.96 -21.36
C GLU A 779 15.98 -19.11 -21.92
N GLN A 780 15.64 -20.12 -21.12
CA GLN A 780 14.74 -21.20 -21.52
C GLN A 780 13.33 -20.68 -21.87
N LEU A 781 12.77 -19.79 -21.04
CA LEU A 781 11.45 -19.21 -21.25
C LEU A 781 11.40 -18.23 -22.43
N LEU A 782 12.50 -17.52 -22.71
CA LEU A 782 12.65 -16.68 -23.91
C LEU A 782 12.61 -17.51 -25.20
N ASN A 783 13.14 -18.74 -25.15
CA ASN A 783 13.15 -19.65 -26.28
C ASN A 783 11.92 -20.58 -26.33
N ALA A 784 11.03 -20.51 -25.34
CA ALA A 784 9.81 -21.29 -25.30
C ALA A 784 8.74 -20.70 -26.23
N GLU A 785 7.86 -21.54 -26.74
CA GLU A 785 6.72 -21.07 -27.54
C GLU A 785 5.84 -20.10 -26.73
N PRO A 786 5.28 -19.06 -27.38
CA PRO A 786 4.30 -18.19 -26.75
C PRO A 786 3.12 -18.97 -26.18
N SER A 787 2.48 -18.41 -25.16
CA SER A 787 1.25 -18.97 -24.58
C SER A 787 0.16 -19.16 -25.64
N SER A 788 -0.72 -20.16 -25.44
CA SER A 788 -1.88 -20.37 -26.29
C SER A 788 -2.78 -19.13 -26.39
N TYR A 789 -2.80 -18.26 -25.38
CA TYR A 789 -3.53 -16.98 -25.43
C TYR A 789 -2.98 -15.98 -26.45
N VAL A 790 -1.72 -16.14 -26.86
CA VAL A 790 -1.05 -15.35 -27.92
C VAL A 790 -1.17 -16.07 -29.25
N LEU A 791 -0.95 -17.39 -29.26
CA LEU A 791 -1.06 -18.21 -30.48
C LEU A 791 -2.51 -18.25 -31.01
N GLN A 792 -3.49 -18.22 -30.12
CA GLN A 792 -4.92 -18.32 -30.40
C GLN A 792 -5.67 -17.24 -29.61
N PRO A 793 -5.66 -15.97 -30.07
CA PRO A 793 -6.32 -14.88 -29.38
C PRO A 793 -7.83 -14.99 -29.55
N GLU A 794 -8.54 -15.36 -28.49
CA GLU A 794 -10.00 -15.47 -28.50
C GLU A 794 -10.69 -14.27 -27.82
N ALA A 795 -11.86 -13.90 -28.36
CA ALA A 795 -12.78 -12.97 -27.72
C ALA A 795 -13.34 -13.60 -26.43
N GLU A 796 -13.76 -12.79 -25.45
CA GLU A 796 -14.39 -13.37 -24.25
C GLU A 796 -15.73 -13.99 -24.62
N PRO A 797 -16.01 -15.24 -24.22
CA PRO A 797 -17.29 -15.88 -24.51
C PRO A 797 -18.39 -15.14 -23.75
N VAL A 798 -19.40 -14.68 -24.48
CA VAL A 798 -20.52 -13.91 -23.96
C VAL A 798 -21.79 -14.29 -24.73
N VAL A 799 -22.96 -14.04 -24.13
CA VAL A 799 -24.26 -14.32 -24.76
C VAL A 799 -24.82 -13.01 -25.33
N PRO A 800 -25.14 -12.93 -26.63
CA PRO A 800 -25.76 -11.74 -27.23
C PRO A 800 -26.96 -11.21 -26.45
N CYS A 801 -27.07 -9.89 -26.37
CA CYS A 801 -28.25 -9.25 -25.77
C CYS A 801 -29.47 -9.43 -26.68
N PRO A 802 -30.68 -9.53 -26.11
CA PRO A 802 -31.92 -9.44 -26.88
C PRO A 802 -31.99 -8.11 -27.66
N LEU A 803 -32.56 -8.13 -28.86
CA LEU A 803 -32.61 -6.95 -29.73
C LEU A 803 -33.47 -5.83 -29.14
N GLU A 804 -34.49 -6.19 -28.37
CA GLU A 804 -35.41 -5.28 -27.68
C GLU A 804 -34.67 -4.35 -26.71
N GLU A 805 -33.55 -4.81 -26.13
CA GLU A 805 -32.74 -3.98 -25.24
C GLU A 805 -31.90 -2.93 -25.99
N LEU A 806 -31.70 -3.10 -27.31
CA LEU A 806 -31.04 -2.11 -28.17
C LEU A 806 -32.02 -1.09 -28.75
N GLU A 807 -33.32 -1.44 -28.89
CA GLU A 807 -34.34 -0.60 -29.54
C GLU A 807 -34.32 0.88 -29.11
N PRO A 808 -34.23 1.23 -27.81
CA PRO A 808 -34.22 2.63 -27.41
C PRO A 808 -33.04 3.44 -27.98
N LEU A 809 -31.88 2.80 -28.13
CA LEU A 809 -30.70 3.41 -28.75
C LEU A 809 -30.89 3.53 -30.27
N LEU A 810 -31.42 2.48 -30.91
CA LEU A 810 -31.66 2.45 -32.35
C LEU A 810 -32.66 3.52 -32.79
N GLU A 811 -33.77 3.66 -32.05
CA GLU A 811 -34.78 4.69 -32.30
C GLU A 811 -34.21 6.10 -32.14
N HIS A 812 -33.41 6.32 -31.09
CA HIS A 812 -32.78 7.62 -30.85
C HIS A 812 -31.90 8.06 -32.03
N MET A 813 -31.07 7.16 -32.56
CA MET A 813 -30.20 7.45 -33.70
C MET A 813 -30.96 7.58 -35.01
N SER A 814 -31.99 6.74 -35.23
CA SER A 814 -32.76 6.72 -36.48
C SER A 814 -33.61 7.97 -36.68
N LEU A 815 -33.99 8.65 -35.60
CA LEU A 815 -34.79 9.89 -35.64
C LEU A 815 -33.93 11.16 -35.77
N ASP A 816 -32.59 11.05 -35.81
CA ASP A 816 -31.62 12.16 -35.71
C ASP A 816 -31.99 13.18 -34.62
N LYS A 817 -32.60 12.71 -33.51
CA LYS A 817 -32.94 13.54 -32.34
C LYS A 817 -31.69 14.02 -31.58
N GLY A 818 -30.52 13.59 -32.02
CA GLY A 818 -29.22 14.04 -31.51
C GLY A 818 -28.83 15.37 -32.13
N GLY A 819 -29.49 16.46 -31.72
CA GLY A 819 -28.83 17.77 -31.80
C GLY A 819 -27.48 17.75 -31.06
N PRO A 820 -26.73 18.86 -31.04
CA PRO A 820 -25.50 18.95 -30.25
C PRO A 820 -25.75 18.38 -28.85
N ILE A 821 -25.04 17.32 -28.48
CA ILE A 821 -25.12 16.79 -27.11
C ILE A 821 -24.45 17.85 -26.25
N ASP A 822 -25.23 18.51 -25.38
CA ASP A 822 -24.72 19.40 -24.33
C ASP A 822 -23.66 18.67 -23.50
N ASP A 823 -23.01 19.31 -22.52
CA ASP A 823 -21.92 18.71 -21.71
C ASP A 823 -22.30 17.43 -20.90
N GLN A 824 -23.44 16.77 -21.18
CA GLN A 824 -23.95 15.57 -20.53
C GLN A 824 -24.11 14.38 -21.51
N SER A 825 -23.63 13.20 -21.11
CA SER A 825 -23.80 11.94 -21.86
C SER A 825 -25.22 11.38 -21.79
N ILE A 826 -25.67 10.74 -22.86
CA ILE A 826 -26.97 10.05 -22.93
C ILE A 826 -26.76 8.54 -22.73
N VAL A 827 -27.48 7.92 -21.79
CA VAL A 827 -27.34 6.50 -21.43
C VAL A 827 -28.59 5.74 -21.81
N PHE A 828 -28.42 4.54 -22.39
CA PHE A 828 -29.48 3.63 -22.81
C PHE A 828 -29.39 2.30 -22.04
N PRO A 829 -30.39 1.40 -22.14
CA PRO A 829 -30.29 0.05 -21.58
C PRO A 829 -29.03 -0.69 -22.09
N ARG A 830 -28.67 -0.45 -23.34
CA ARG A 830 -27.43 -0.90 -23.97
C ARG A 830 -26.67 0.27 -24.57
N GLY A 831 -25.53 0.58 -23.96
CA GLY A 831 -24.59 1.60 -24.42
C GLY A 831 -24.91 3.04 -24.01
N ALA A 832 -24.01 3.94 -24.37
CA ALA A 832 -24.13 5.37 -24.09
C ALA A 832 -23.52 6.21 -25.21
N ILE A 833 -24.13 7.35 -25.51
CA ILE A 833 -23.54 8.37 -26.38
C ILE A 833 -22.90 9.43 -25.49
N MET A 834 -21.58 9.53 -25.58
CA MET A 834 -20.76 10.43 -24.79
C MET A 834 -20.58 11.78 -25.48
N THR A 835 -20.22 12.80 -24.70
CA THR A 835 -19.82 14.11 -25.23
C THR A 835 -18.69 13.96 -26.25
N GLY A 836 -18.73 14.77 -27.32
CA GLY A 836 -17.77 14.66 -28.43
C GLY A 836 -18.02 13.49 -29.40
N GLY A 837 -19.25 12.98 -29.47
CA GLY A 837 -19.67 12.09 -30.56
C GLY A 837 -19.19 10.64 -30.47
N ARG A 838 -18.92 10.15 -29.25
CA ARG A 838 -18.45 8.78 -29.02
C ARG A 838 -19.61 7.88 -28.60
N LEU A 839 -19.95 6.90 -29.42
CA LEU A 839 -20.90 5.84 -29.09
C LEU A 839 -20.17 4.68 -28.41
N ASP A 840 -20.51 4.42 -27.15
CA ASP A 840 -19.90 3.44 -26.28
C ASP A 840 -20.80 2.23 -26.09
N LEU A 841 -20.39 1.11 -26.69
CA LEU A 841 -21.04 -0.19 -26.65
C LEU A 841 -20.07 -1.28 -26.18
N CYS A 842 -19.01 -0.92 -25.43
CA CYS A 842 -18.09 -1.93 -24.92
C CYS A 842 -18.78 -2.89 -23.96
N LYS A 843 -18.61 -4.20 -24.19
CA LYS A 843 -19.16 -5.31 -23.40
C LYS A 843 -20.69 -5.28 -23.28
N GLN A 844 -21.37 -4.66 -24.25
CA GLN A 844 -22.84 -4.64 -24.29
C GLN A 844 -23.43 -5.90 -24.95
N VAL A 845 -22.56 -6.69 -25.58
CA VAL A 845 -22.87 -7.96 -26.24
C VAL A 845 -23.89 -7.80 -27.36
N VAL A 846 -23.71 -6.79 -28.21
CA VAL A 846 -24.55 -6.51 -29.39
C VAL A 846 -24.73 -7.76 -30.26
N GLY A 847 -23.69 -8.58 -30.41
CA GLY A 847 -23.74 -9.84 -31.14
C GLY A 847 -24.01 -9.71 -32.64
N PRO A 848 -24.04 -10.85 -33.36
CA PRO A 848 -24.24 -10.87 -34.81
C PRO A 848 -25.61 -10.35 -35.26
N GLU A 849 -26.65 -10.49 -34.44
CA GLU A 849 -28.02 -10.06 -34.79
C GLU A 849 -28.24 -8.55 -34.56
N GLY A 850 -27.62 -7.97 -33.53
CA GLY A 850 -27.78 -6.55 -33.19
C GLY A 850 -26.93 -5.59 -34.01
N ILE A 851 -25.83 -6.06 -34.63
CA ILE A 851 -24.86 -5.18 -35.29
C ILE A 851 -25.42 -4.52 -36.56
N GLN A 852 -26.20 -5.24 -37.36
CA GLN A 852 -26.75 -4.66 -38.60
C GLN A 852 -27.84 -3.60 -38.32
N PRO A 853 -28.82 -3.84 -37.42
CA PRO A 853 -29.74 -2.80 -36.97
C PRO A 853 -29.02 -1.57 -36.42
N LEU A 854 -27.97 -1.78 -35.61
CA LEU A 854 -27.15 -0.69 -35.06
C LEU A 854 -26.52 0.17 -36.16
N LEU A 855 -25.81 -0.45 -37.09
CA LEU A 855 -25.15 0.28 -38.18
C LEU A 855 -26.16 0.97 -39.11
N ASN A 856 -27.35 0.38 -39.32
CA ASN A 856 -28.41 1.02 -40.09
C ASN A 856 -28.96 2.26 -39.41
N ALA A 857 -29.21 2.21 -38.11
CA ALA A 857 -29.65 3.38 -37.33
C ALA A 857 -28.57 4.48 -37.30
N MET A 858 -27.30 4.09 -37.15
CA MET A 858 -26.16 5.01 -37.10
C MET A 858 -25.92 5.77 -38.42
N LYS A 859 -26.47 5.34 -39.55
CA LYS A 859 -26.36 6.09 -40.84
C LYS A 859 -26.98 7.47 -40.76
N TYR A 860 -28.03 7.64 -39.96
CA TYR A 860 -28.78 8.88 -39.85
C TYR A 860 -28.25 9.82 -38.76
N SER A 861 -27.33 9.35 -37.91
CA SER A 861 -26.82 10.16 -36.81
C SER A 861 -25.79 11.17 -37.29
N SER A 862 -26.05 12.46 -37.03
CA SER A 862 -25.11 13.55 -37.30
C SER A 862 -24.02 13.72 -36.22
N VAL A 863 -24.16 13.06 -35.06
CA VAL A 863 -23.31 13.28 -33.87
C VAL A 863 -22.22 12.23 -33.71
N ILE A 864 -22.39 11.00 -34.22
CA ILE A 864 -21.48 9.90 -33.92
C ILE A 864 -20.29 9.93 -34.88
N HIS A 865 -19.10 10.12 -34.31
CA HIS A 865 -17.81 10.14 -35.01
C HIS A 865 -16.94 8.93 -34.63
N ARG A 866 -17.26 8.25 -33.53
CA ARG A 866 -16.43 7.17 -32.97
C ARG A 866 -17.30 6.05 -32.43
N LEU A 867 -17.03 4.83 -32.85
CA LEU A 867 -17.73 3.64 -32.38
C LEU A 867 -16.81 2.78 -31.51
N LEU A 868 -17.19 2.59 -30.25
CA LEU A 868 -16.54 1.69 -29.30
C LEU A 868 -17.36 0.42 -29.12
N LEU A 869 -17.06 -0.59 -29.93
CA LEU A 869 -17.72 -1.88 -29.97
C LEU A 869 -16.83 -2.99 -29.36
N GLY A 870 -16.13 -2.71 -28.27
CA GLY A 870 -15.23 -3.69 -27.65
C GLY A 870 -15.94 -4.90 -27.04
N ASN A 871 -15.50 -6.12 -27.33
CA ASN A 871 -16.00 -7.38 -26.77
C ASN A 871 -17.50 -7.61 -26.97
N ASN A 872 -17.96 -7.55 -28.23
CA ASN A 872 -19.36 -7.77 -28.63
C ASN A 872 -19.57 -9.01 -29.51
N ILE A 873 -18.51 -9.78 -29.82
CA ILE A 873 -18.56 -11.07 -30.56
C ILE A 873 -19.39 -11.04 -31.85
N VAL A 874 -19.33 -9.95 -32.61
CA VAL A 874 -20.16 -9.77 -33.81
C VAL A 874 -19.72 -10.63 -35.01
N GLY A 875 -18.48 -11.14 -35.01
CA GLY A 875 -17.94 -12.08 -35.99
C GLY A 875 -18.04 -11.61 -37.44
N ILE A 876 -18.09 -12.55 -38.38
CA ILE A 876 -18.12 -12.26 -39.82
C ILE A 876 -19.32 -11.41 -40.26
N VAL A 877 -20.47 -11.54 -39.59
CA VAL A 877 -21.67 -10.73 -39.85
C VAL A 877 -21.37 -9.26 -39.54
N GLY A 878 -20.77 -8.98 -38.39
CA GLY A 878 -20.33 -7.64 -38.04
C GLY A 878 -19.25 -7.10 -38.98
N ALA A 879 -18.28 -7.93 -39.38
CA ALA A 879 -17.25 -7.52 -40.34
C ALA A 879 -17.84 -7.09 -41.69
N ARG A 880 -18.82 -7.85 -42.21
CA ARG A 880 -19.55 -7.50 -43.43
C ARG A 880 -20.34 -6.20 -43.26
N GLY A 881 -21.11 -6.07 -42.18
CA GLY A 881 -21.88 -4.87 -41.88
C GLY A 881 -21.00 -3.62 -41.78
N ILE A 882 -19.84 -3.72 -41.12
CA ILE A 882 -18.86 -2.64 -41.01
C ILE A 882 -18.30 -2.28 -42.39
N ALA A 883 -17.87 -3.26 -43.18
CA ALA A 883 -17.35 -3.03 -44.52
C ALA A 883 -18.40 -2.36 -45.44
N ASP A 884 -19.65 -2.81 -45.37
CA ASP A 884 -20.75 -2.23 -46.14
C ASP A 884 -21.11 -0.83 -45.66
N TYR A 885 -21.01 -0.56 -44.36
CA TYR A 885 -21.19 0.78 -43.80
C TYR A 885 -20.11 1.74 -44.31
N ILE A 886 -18.83 1.32 -44.33
CA ILE A 886 -17.71 2.13 -44.84
C ILE A 886 -17.89 2.43 -46.33
N ARG A 887 -18.25 1.42 -47.15
CA ARG A 887 -18.40 1.61 -48.60
C ARG A 887 -19.59 2.50 -48.98
N ASN A 888 -20.73 2.29 -48.33
CA ASN A 888 -22.00 2.83 -48.80
C ASN A 888 -22.45 4.09 -48.05
N ASN A 889 -21.81 4.46 -46.94
CA ASN A 889 -22.16 5.67 -46.20
C ASN A 889 -21.12 6.78 -46.41
N HIS A 890 -21.06 7.33 -47.63
CA HIS A 890 -20.07 8.36 -48.01
C HIS A 890 -20.07 9.62 -47.13
N ASP A 891 -21.21 9.93 -46.50
CA ASP A 891 -21.36 11.07 -45.58
C ASP A 891 -20.96 10.76 -44.13
N SER A 892 -20.65 9.50 -43.81
CA SER A 892 -20.27 9.06 -42.48
C SER A 892 -19.16 9.91 -41.88
N LYS A 893 -19.32 10.24 -40.60
CA LYS A 893 -18.32 10.98 -39.80
C LYS A 893 -17.44 10.06 -38.96
N ILE A 894 -17.56 8.74 -39.13
CA ILE A 894 -16.78 7.79 -38.33
C ILE A 894 -15.30 7.87 -38.71
N ASP A 895 -14.49 8.40 -37.80
CA ASP A 895 -13.04 8.45 -37.93
C ASP A 895 -12.33 7.36 -37.09
N THR A 896 -13.02 6.78 -36.11
CA THR A 896 -12.43 5.80 -35.18
C THR A 896 -13.32 4.59 -35.02
N TRP A 897 -12.75 3.43 -35.34
CA TRP A 897 -13.34 2.12 -35.10
C TRP A 897 -12.58 1.43 -33.96
N TYR A 898 -13.20 1.36 -32.78
CA TYR A 898 -12.70 0.52 -31.69
C TYR A 898 -13.50 -0.79 -31.66
N ILE A 899 -12.96 -1.80 -32.33
CA ILE A 899 -13.64 -3.08 -32.57
C ILE A 899 -12.83 -4.26 -32.01
N ALA A 900 -12.21 -4.03 -30.85
CA ALA A 900 -11.46 -5.03 -30.09
C ALA A 900 -12.37 -6.20 -29.64
N GLY A 901 -11.87 -7.44 -29.64
CA GLY A 901 -12.59 -8.60 -29.07
C GLY A 901 -13.89 -8.97 -29.78
N ASN A 902 -13.96 -8.87 -31.10
CA ASN A 902 -15.18 -9.17 -31.88
C ASN A 902 -15.12 -10.49 -32.64
N ASN A 903 -14.10 -11.31 -32.40
CA ASN A 903 -13.85 -12.55 -33.12
C ASN A 903 -13.64 -12.33 -34.62
N PHE A 904 -12.83 -11.31 -34.97
CA PHE A 904 -12.41 -11.06 -36.35
C PHE A 904 -11.17 -11.86 -36.70
N ASP A 905 -11.35 -12.82 -37.60
CA ASP A 905 -10.28 -13.63 -38.20
C ASP A 905 -9.79 -13.03 -39.53
N GLY A 906 -8.99 -13.80 -40.27
CA GLY A 906 -8.47 -13.40 -41.58
C GLY A 906 -9.56 -13.06 -42.60
N ASP A 907 -10.66 -13.82 -42.64
CA ASP A 907 -11.77 -13.58 -43.58
C ASP A 907 -12.53 -12.30 -43.21
N CYS A 908 -12.73 -12.05 -41.91
CA CYS A 908 -13.28 -10.79 -41.42
C CYS A 908 -12.39 -9.61 -41.83
N MET A 909 -11.07 -9.75 -41.64
CA MET A 909 -10.13 -8.69 -42.00
C MET A 909 -10.04 -8.47 -43.51
N ALA A 910 -10.20 -9.50 -44.34
CA ALA A 910 -10.29 -9.32 -45.79
C ALA A 910 -11.41 -8.35 -46.18
N LEU A 911 -12.60 -8.49 -45.58
CA LEU A 911 -13.75 -7.61 -45.85
C LEU A 911 -13.51 -6.17 -45.39
N ILE A 912 -13.01 -6.01 -44.16
CA ILE A 912 -12.80 -4.69 -43.55
C ILE A 912 -11.65 -3.95 -44.26
N CYS A 913 -10.53 -4.63 -44.52
CA CYS A 913 -9.37 -4.05 -45.19
C CYS A 913 -9.67 -3.68 -46.65
N ASP A 914 -10.47 -4.48 -47.36
CA ASP A 914 -10.93 -4.13 -48.71
C ASP A 914 -11.72 -2.80 -48.71
N ALA A 915 -12.69 -2.65 -47.79
CA ALA A 915 -13.44 -1.40 -47.64
C ALA A 915 -12.54 -0.21 -47.26
N LEU A 916 -11.58 -0.42 -46.35
CA LEU A 916 -10.64 0.61 -45.91
C LEU A 916 -9.62 1.01 -46.98
N THR A 917 -9.37 0.17 -47.99
CA THR A 917 -8.35 0.44 -49.03
C THR A 917 -8.61 1.76 -49.76
N SER A 918 -9.88 2.06 -50.06
CA SER A 918 -10.30 3.32 -50.70
C SER A 918 -10.90 4.34 -49.72
N ASP A 919 -10.99 4.01 -48.43
CA ASP A 919 -11.59 4.90 -47.45
C ASP A 919 -10.71 6.13 -47.15
N THR A 920 -11.36 7.27 -46.99
CA THR A 920 -10.72 8.57 -46.74
C THR A 920 -11.04 9.15 -45.36
N LYS A 921 -11.88 8.48 -44.57
CA LYS A 921 -12.45 9.01 -43.33
C LYS A 921 -11.76 8.44 -42.10
N VAL A 922 -11.59 7.13 -42.04
CA VAL A 922 -11.07 6.40 -40.90
C VAL A 922 -9.60 6.76 -40.64
N LYS A 923 -9.34 7.21 -39.41
CA LYS A 923 -8.03 7.59 -38.90
C LYS A 923 -7.49 6.59 -37.88
N ALA A 924 -8.36 5.89 -37.16
CA ALA A 924 -7.96 4.97 -36.12
C ALA A 924 -8.74 3.65 -36.16
N LEU A 925 -8.00 2.53 -36.13
CA LEU A 925 -8.53 1.19 -36.14
C LEU A 925 -7.93 0.40 -34.97
N TRP A 926 -8.78 -0.01 -34.01
CA TRP A 926 -8.38 -0.77 -32.83
C TRP A 926 -8.94 -2.18 -32.88
N LEU A 927 -8.06 -3.17 -33.02
CA LEU A 927 -8.37 -4.56 -33.31
C LEU A 927 -7.93 -5.52 -32.21
N LYS A 928 -7.48 -5.00 -31.06
CA LYS A 928 -7.00 -5.79 -29.94
C LYS A 928 -7.84 -7.04 -29.65
N ARG A 929 -7.19 -8.16 -29.34
CA ARG A 929 -7.84 -9.44 -28.96
C ARG A 929 -8.80 -9.99 -30.03
N ASN A 930 -8.43 -9.90 -31.30
CA ASN A 930 -9.09 -10.60 -32.40
C ASN A 930 -8.13 -11.66 -32.99
N PRO A 931 -8.62 -12.84 -33.41
CA PRO A 931 -7.81 -13.92 -33.97
C PRO A 931 -7.35 -13.64 -35.41
N ILE A 932 -6.69 -12.50 -35.64
CA ILE A 932 -6.31 -12.03 -36.98
C ILE A 932 -5.24 -12.95 -37.59
N LEU A 933 -4.22 -13.29 -36.79
CA LEU A 933 -3.08 -14.11 -37.17
C LEU A 933 -2.30 -13.54 -38.37
N ALA A 934 -1.19 -14.20 -38.76
CA ALA A 934 -0.39 -13.77 -39.90
C ALA A 934 -1.21 -13.66 -41.21
N ALA A 935 -2.19 -14.55 -41.41
CA ALA A 935 -3.06 -14.53 -42.59
C ALA A 935 -3.90 -13.24 -42.68
N GLY A 936 -4.56 -12.84 -41.59
CA GLY A 936 -5.31 -11.58 -41.55
C GLY A 936 -4.43 -10.34 -41.66
N VAL A 937 -3.21 -10.39 -41.12
CA VAL A 937 -2.21 -9.32 -41.26
C VAL A 937 -1.81 -9.12 -42.72
N GLY A 938 -1.84 -10.17 -43.56
CA GLY A 938 -1.65 -10.06 -45.00
C GLY A 938 -2.64 -9.11 -45.68
N HIS A 939 -3.90 -9.08 -45.23
CA HIS A 939 -4.91 -8.13 -45.71
C HIS A 939 -4.64 -6.71 -45.20
N ILE A 940 -4.19 -6.58 -43.96
CA ILE A 940 -3.82 -5.29 -43.37
C ILE A 940 -2.62 -4.69 -44.11
N SER A 941 -1.59 -5.48 -44.40
CA SER A 941 -0.40 -5.05 -45.16
C SER A 941 -0.79 -4.47 -46.52
N LYS A 942 -1.59 -5.22 -47.30
CA LYS A 942 -2.07 -4.77 -48.62
C LYS A 942 -2.89 -3.48 -48.52
N MET A 943 -3.74 -3.36 -47.50
CA MET A 943 -4.50 -2.12 -47.26
C MET A 943 -3.56 -0.96 -46.92
N LEU A 944 -2.54 -1.15 -46.10
CA LEU A 944 -1.58 -0.10 -45.73
C LEU A 944 -0.73 0.39 -46.91
N GLU A 945 -0.45 -0.46 -47.90
CA GLU A 945 0.25 -0.05 -49.13
C GLU A 945 -0.53 1.01 -49.91
N LEU A 946 -1.86 0.91 -49.91
CA LEU A 946 -2.77 1.72 -50.72
C LEU A 946 -3.43 2.86 -49.92
N ASN A 947 -3.92 2.58 -48.70
CA ASN A 947 -4.59 3.54 -47.86
C ASN A 947 -3.64 4.67 -47.42
N LYS A 948 -4.09 5.92 -47.59
CA LYS A 948 -3.32 7.13 -47.25
C LYS A 948 -3.99 7.97 -46.15
N TYR A 949 -4.82 7.37 -45.30
CA TYR A 949 -5.62 8.11 -44.33
C TYR A 949 -5.53 7.56 -42.91
N LEU A 950 -5.34 6.25 -42.74
CA LEU A 950 -5.20 5.60 -41.44
C LEU A 950 -3.90 6.06 -40.76
N GLN A 951 -4.02 6.46 -39.50
CA GLN A 951 -2.93 7.00 -38.68
C GLN A 951 -2.65 6.14 -37.44
N THR A 952 -3.66 5.46 -36.91
CA THR A 952 -3.54 4.60 -35.72
C THR A 952 -3.99 3.19 -36.04
N LEU A 953 -3.15 2.21 -35.72
CA LEU A 953 -3.44 0.79 -35.84
C LEU A 953 -3.04 0.08 -34.54
N ASP A 954 -4.01 -0.52 -33.89
CA ASP A 954 -3.81 -1.36 -32.71
C ASP A 954 -4.11 -2.83 -33.01
N LEU A 955 -3.09 -3.66 -32.80
CA LEU A 955 -3.04 -5.10 -33.02
C LEU A 955 -2.61 -5.83 -31.74
N LEU A 956 -2.85 -5.26 -30.56
CA LEU A 956 -2.51 -5.88 -29.29
C LEU A 956 -3.15 -7.27 -29.14
N ASN A 957 -2.33 -8.28 -28.91
CA ASN A 957 -2.76 -9.68 -28.81
C ASN A 957 -3.68 -10.14 -29.95
N THR A 958 -3.13 -10.15 -31.16
CA THR A 958 -3.86 -10.59 -32.37
C THR A 958 -3.16 -11.75 -33.10
N GLY A 959 -2.13 -12.33 -32.48
CA GLY A 959 -1.45 -13.53 -32.93
C GLY A 959 -0.55 -13.30 -34.15
N LEU A 960 0.06 -12.12 -34.27
CA LEU A 960 0.96 -11.80 -35.39
C LEU A 960 2.11 -12.81 -35.50
N LEU A 961 2.78 -13.10 -34.39
CA LEU A 961 4.08 -13.79 -34.34
C LEU A 961 5.11 -13.08 -35.23
N ASP A 962 6.26 -13.71 -35.45
CA ASP A 962 7.32 -13.12 -36.30
C ASP A 962 6.88 -12.98 -37.76
N ASP A 963 6.16 -13.97 -38.32
CA ASP A 963 5.71 -13.95 -39.72
C ASP A 963 4.73 -12.81 -39.99
N GLY A 964 3.76 -12.58 -39.08
CA GLY A 964 2.85 -11.45 -39.18
C GLY A 964 3.57 -10.11 -39.02
N CYS A 965 4.60 -10.03 -38.16
CA CYS A 965 5.43 -8.84 -38.04
C CYS A 965 6.15 -8.51 -39.35
N GLU A 966 6.78 -9.51 -39.99
CA GLU A 966 7.44 -9.35 -41.28
C GLU A 966 6.48 -8.86 -42.37
N ILE A 967 5.31 -9.50 -42.48
CA ILE A 967 4.26 -9.10 -43.43
C ILE A 967 3.83 -7.65 -43.18
N LEU A 968 3.53 -7.28 -41.93
CA LEU A 968 3.07 -5.94 -41.58
C LEU A 968 4.11 -4.87 -41.95
N PHE A 969 5.37 -5.07 -41.58
CA PHE A 969 6.43 -4.10 -41.84
C PHE A 969 6.81 -4.04 -43.33
N ASN A 970 6.60 -5.10 -44.11
CA ASN A 970 6.72 -5.03 -45.56
C ASN A 970 5.70 -4.05 -46.18
N GLY A 971 4.44 -4.09 -45.74
CA GLY A 971 3.44 -3.10 -46.19
C GLY A 971 3.74 -1.67 -45.73
N LEU A 972 4.35 -1.51 -44.54
CA LEU A 972 4.73 -0.19 -44.02
C LEU A 972 5.83 0.51 -44.83
N LYS A 973 6.63 -0.21 -45.63
CA LYS A 973 7.66 0.40 -46.50
C LYS A 973 7.08 1.43 -47.47
N SER A 974 5.83 1.26 -47.90
CA SER A 974 5.12 2.14 -48.84
C SER A 974 4.11 3.07 -48.15
N ASN A 975 3.87 2.87 -46.85
CA ASN A 975 2.91 3.66 -46.08
C ASN A 975 3.58 4.90 -45.49
N GLN A 976 2.94 6.05 -45.63
CA GLN A 976 3.45 7.34 -45.15
C GLN A 976 2.53 8.01 -44.12
N THR A 977 1.44 7.35 -43.75
CA THR A 977 0.36 7.98 -42.98
C THR A 977 0.17 7.36 -41.60
N LEU A 978 0.56 6.09 -41.42
CA LEU A 978 0.50 5.44 -40.14
C LEU A 978 1.55 6.06 -39.20
N LYS A 979 1.07 6.53 -38.05
CA LYS A 979 1.86 7.22 -37.02
C LYS A 979 1.95 6.42 -35.74
N HIS A 980 0.94 5.61 -35.43
CA HIS A 980 0.83 4.94 -34.15
C HIS A 980 0.55 3.46 -34.36
N LEU A 981 1.50 2.64 -33.97
CA LEU A 981 1.43 1.18 -34.09
C LEU A 981 1.57 0.53 -32.71
N TYR A 982 0.55 -0.26 -32.35
CA TYR A 982 0.53 -1.06 -31.12
C TYR A 982 0.50 -2.54 -31.50
N ILE A 983 1.60 -3.25 -31.24
CA ILE A 983 1.73 -4.70 -31.51
C ILE A 983 2.20 -5.44 -30.25
N ASP A 984 1.80 -4.93 -29.08
CA ASP A 984 2.03 -5.56 -27.79
C ASP A 984 1.44 -6.99 -27.75
N THR A 985 2.08 -7.91 -27.01
CA THR A 985 1.55 -9.27 -26.77
C THR A 985 1.31 -10.08 -28.05
N ASN A 986 2.31 -10.17 -28.92
CA ASN A 986 2.16 -10.89 -30.20
C ASN A 986 3.17 -12.00 -30.40
N GLY A 987 3.91 -12.40 -29.36
CA GLY A 987 4.92 -13.47 -29.45
C GLY A 987 6.11 -13.06 -30.32
N LEU A 988 6.41 -11.76 -30.38
CA LEU A 988 7.51 -11.23 -31.18
C LEU A 988 8.86 -11.62 -30.55
N THR A 989 9.80 -12.06 -31.38
CA THR A 989 11.14 -12.49 -30.94
C THR A 989 12.24 -11.58 -31.50
N VAL A 990 13.49 -12.02 -31.37
CA VAL A 990 14.66 -11.39 -32.01
C VAL A 990 14.47 -11.25 -33.53
N LYS A 991 13.75 -12.17 -34.19
CA LYS A 991 13.49 -12.08 -35.65
C LYS A 991 12.69 -10.82 -35.98
N SER A 992 11.60 -10.56 -35.26
CA SER A 992 10.84 -9.31 -35.37
C SER A 992 11.70 -8.09 -35.07
N GLY A 993 12.61 -8.17 -34.08
CA GLY A 993 13.57 -7.10 -33.80
C GLY A 993 14.42 -6.70 -35.01
N ARG A 994 14.86 -7.68 -35.82
CA ARG A 994 15.61 -7.43 -37.07
C ARG A 994 14.75 -6.81 -38.17
N VAL A 995 13.50 -7.23 -38.29
CA VAL A 995 12.53 -6.64 -39.23
C VAL A 995 12.31 -5.16 -38.90
N ILE A 996 12.05 -4.87 -37.61
CA ILE A 996 11.83 -3.51 -37.12
C ILE A 996 13.10 -2.66 -37.33
N ARG A 997 14.27 -3.21 -37.03
CA ARG A 997 15.56 -2.56 -37.30
C ARG A 997 15.68 -2.16 -38.78
N ALA A 998 15.47 -3.11 -39.68
CA ALA A 998 15.59 -2.86 -41.12
C ALA A 998 14.64 -1.75 -41.58
N HIS A 999 13.43 -1.68 -41.02
CA HIS A 999 12.49 -0.58 -41.28
C HIS A 999 12.98 0.78 -40.76
N LEU A 1000 13.49 0.84 -39.53
CA LEU A 1000 14.02 2.07 -38.95
C LEU A 1000 15.29 2.57 -39.68
N GLU A 1001 16.11 1.66 -40.21
CA GLU A 1001 17.31 1.98 -40.99
C GLU A 1001 17.00 2.57 -42.38
N LEU A 1002 15.76 2.48 -42.87
CA LEU A 1002 15.35 3.09 -44.14
C LEU A 1002 15.45 4.62 -44.14
N GLY A 1003 15.38 5.24 -42.96
CA GLY A 1003 15.50 6.70 -42.80
C GLY A 1003 14.26 7.51 -43.20
N TYR A 1004 13.16 6.86 -43.59
CA TYR A 1004 11.87 7.49 -43.88
C TYR A 1004 10.71 6.92 -43.03
N ASN A 1005 11.01 6.50 -41.79
CA ASN A 1005 9.99 6.07 -40.85
C ASN A 1005 8.99 7.22 -40.56
N HIS A 1006 7.69 6.91 -40.53
CA HIS A 1006 6.63 7.87 -40.20
C HIS A 1006 5.96 7.59 -38.84
N LEU A 1007 6.36 6.51 -38.17
CA LEU A 1007 5.83 6.16 -36.86
C LEU A 1007 6.32 7.15 -35.80
N GLU A 1008 5.37 7.74 -35.07
CA GLU A 1008 5.60 8.53 -33.87
C GLU A 1008 5.49 7.66 -32.60
N THR A 1009 4.75 6.54 -32.66
CA THR A 1009 4.57 5.59 -31.54
C THR A 1009 4.76 4.16 -32.03
N LEU A 1010 5.63 3.41 -31.35
CA LEU A 1010 5.80 1.97 -31.55
C LEU A 1010 5.80 1.24 -30.19
N TYR A 1011 4.76 0.46 -29.91
CA TYR A 1011 4.63 -0.30 -28.67
C TYR A 1011 4.71 -1.81 -28.93
N LEU A 1012 5.63 -2.44 -28.21
CA LEU A 1012 6.05 -3.83 -28.37
C LEU A 1012 6.04 -4.57 -27.02
N CYS A 1013 5.24 -4.13 -26.05
CA CYS A 1013 5.29 -4.65 -24.69
C CYS A 1013 4.81 -6.11 -24.61
N CYS A 1014 5.27 -6.85 -23.60
CA CYS A 1014 4.87 -8.24 -23.33
C CYS A 1014 5.16 -9.20 -24.51
N ASN A 1015 6.37 -9.13 -25.07
CA ASN A 1015 6.89 -10.03 -26.11
C ASN A 1015 8.16 -10.76 -25.61
N GLN A 1016 8.77 -11.60 -26.45
CA GLN A 1016 9.93 -12.44 -26.11
C GLN A 1016 11.22 -11.93 -26.79
N MET A 1017 11.45 -10.61 -26.75
CA MET A 1017 12.59 -10.01 -27.47
C MET A 1017 13.94 -10.19 -26.76
N GLY A 1018 13.95 -10.16 -25.43
CA GLY A 1018 15.17 -10.18 -24.62
C GLY A 1018 16.13 -9.02 -24.93
N ASP A 1019 17.37 -9.13 -24.44
CA ASP A 1019 18.42 -8.18 -24.75
C ASP A 1019 18.75 -8.14 -26.24
N GLN A 1020 18.83 -9.29 -26.90
CA GLN A 1020 19.22 -9.35 -28.31
C GLN A 1020 18.20 -8.66 -29.24
N GLY A 1021 16.90 -8.88 -29.06
CA GLY A 1021 15.88 -8.17 -29.84
C GLY A 1021 15.89 -6.66 -29.55
N THR A 1022 16.12 -6.28 -28.30
CA THR A 1022 16.27 -4.88 -27.90
C THR A 1022 17.50 -4.22 -28.55
N ILE A 1023 18.62 -4.93 -28.67
CA ILE A 1023 19.83 -4.48 -29.35
C ILE A 1023 19.56 -4.22 -30.84
N GLU A 1024 18.80 -5.09 -31.52
CA GLU A 1024 18.45 -4.87 -32.93
C GLU A 1024 17.62 -3.59 -33.09
N ILE A 1025 16.60 -3.39 -32.23
CA ILE A 1025 15.79 -2.17 -32.24
C ILE A 1025 16.66 -0.94 -31.96
N ALA A 1026 17.56 -1.00 -30.97
CA ALA A 1026 18.49 0.07 -30.65
C ALA A 1026 19.43 0.41 -31.82
N ALA A 1027 19.87 -0.57 -32.60
CA ALA A 1027 20.66 -0.32 -33.80
C ALA A 1027 19.87 0.46 -34.86
N GLY A 1028 18.58 0.11 -35.05
CA GLY A 1028 17.68 0.85 -35.95
C GLY A 1028 17.41 2.28 -35.47
N LEU A 1029 17.19 2.47 -34.16
CA LEU A 1029 16.94 3.79 -33.55
C LEU A 1029 18.07 4.80 -33.77
N LYS A 1030 19.29 4.37 -34.07
CA LYS A 1030 20.40 5.30 -34.42
C LYS A 1030 20.14 6.05 -35.73
N HIS A 1031 19.30 5.50 -36.60
CA HIS A 1031 18.94 6.08 -37.91
C HIS A 1031 17.54 6.71 -37.90
N ASP A 1032 16.69 6.32 -36.95
CA ASP A 1032 15.38 6.92 -36.75
C ASP A 1032 15.48 8.37 -36.25
N LYS A 1033 14.51 9.19 -36.66
CA LYS A 1033 14.39 10.60 -36.26
C LYS A 1033 12.95 10.99 -35.93
N CYS A 1034 12.04 10.01 -35.88
CA CYS A 1034 10.60 10.27 -35.92
C CYS A 1034 9.87 9.74 -34.69
N LEU A 1035 10.32 8.63 -34.10
CA LEU A 1035 9.68 8.05 -32.94
C LEU A 1035 9.71 9.04 -31.77
N LYS A 1036 8.53 9.24 -31.17
CA LYS A 1036 8.33 9.99 -29.94
C LYS A 1036 8.12 9.07 -28.75
N ARG A 1037 7.57 7.87 -28.98
CA ARG A 1037 7.20 6.93 -27.93
C ARG A 1037 7.58 5.49 -28.28
N LEU A 1038 8.32 4.85 -27.38
CA LEU A 1038 8.75 3.46 -27.52
C LEU A 1038 8.33 2.64 -26.29
N GLY A 1039 7.63 1.54 -26.54
CA GLY A 1039 7.20 0.59 -25.52
C GLY A 1039 7.91 -0.76 -25.62
N LEU A 1040 8.65 -1.13 -24.57
CA LEU A 1040 9.42 -2.37 -24.43
C LEU A 1040 9.21 -3.02 -23.04
N ALA A 1041 8.12 -2.68 -22.36
CA ALA A 1041 7.80 -3.25 -21.04
C ALA A 1041 7.62 -4.77 -21.14
N SER A 1042 8.09 -5.51 -20.12
CA SER A 1042 7.94 -6.98 -20.04
C SER A 1042 8.41 -7.74 -21.30
N ASN A 1043 9.66 -7.54 -21.68
CA ASN A 1043 10.31 -8.20 -22.81
C ASN A 1043 11.53 -9.03 -22.39
N CYS A 1044 11.76 -9.24 -21.09
CA CYS A 1044 13.01 -9.77 -20.56
C CYS A 1044 14.25 -8.93 -20.94
N VAL A 1045 14.10 -7.61 -21.02
CA VAL A 1045 15.22 -6.69 -21.23
C VAL A 1045 16.08 -6.63 -19.97
N GLY A 1046 17.36 -6.96 -20.10
CA GLY A 1046 18.38 -6.90 -19.07
C GLY A 1046 19.25 -5.64 -19.18
N ALA A 1047 20.43 -5.70 -18.56
CA ALA A 1047 21.37 -4.58 -18.53
C ALA A 1047 21.97 -4.28 -19.92
N ASP A 1048 22.22 -5.30 -20.75
CA ASP A 1048 22.84 -5.14 -22.07
C ASP A 1048 21.88 -4.45 -23.06
N GLY A 1049 20.60 -4.83 -23.05
CA GLY A 1049 19.57 -4.14 -23.81
C GLY A 1049 19.35 -2.71 -23.33
N ALA A 1050 19.35 -2.47 -22.02
CA ALA A 1050 19.27 -1.12 -21.46
C ALA A 1050 20.45 -0.25 -21.87
N LYS A 1051 21.67 -0.80 -21.90
CA LYS A 1051 22.88 -0.13 -22.40
C LYS A 1051 22.75 0.24 -23.87
N ALA A 1052 22.32 -0.70 -24.71
CA ALA A 1052 22.16 -0.46 -26.14
C ALA A 1052 21.12 0.64 -26.43
N LEU A 1053 20.00 0.64 -25.69
CA LEU A 1053 19.01 1.72 -25.75
C LEU A 1053 19.61 3.05 -25.30
N ALA A 1054 20.33 3.09 -24.18
CA ALA A 1054 20.98 4.31 -23.72
C ALA A 1054 21.97 4.87 -24.76
N ASP A 1055 22.77 4.01 -25.39
CA ASP A 1055 23.70 4.39 -26.47
C ASP A 1055 22.97 4.96 -27.71
N ALA A 1056 21.87 4.35 -28.12
CA ALA A 1056 21.08 4.81 -29.27
C ALA A 1056 20.33 6.12 -28.97
N LEU A 1057 19.83 6.26 -27.75
CA LEU A 1057 18.91 7.34 -27.37
C LEU A 1057 19.61 8.60 -26.84
N SER A 1058 20.89 8.54 -26.49
CA SER A 1058 21.64 9.72 -25.99
C SER A 1058 21.46 10.96 -26.85
N ASN A 1059 21.41 10.82 -28.17
CA ASN A 1059 21.25 11.93 -29.13
C ASN A 1059 19.99 11.79 -30.02
N HIS A 1060 19.03 10.92 -29.66
CA HIS A 1060 17.85 10.73 -30.50
C HIS A 1060 16.98 12.01 -30.53
N PRO A 1061 16.64 12.55 -31.71
CA PRO A 1061 16.16 13.93 -31.83
C PRO A 1061 14.69 14.14 -31.42
N SER A 1062 13.91 13.07 -31.29
CA SER A 1062 12.46 13.17 -31.13
C SER A 1062 11.86 12.31 -30.01
N LEU A 1063 12.62 11.41 -29.37
CA LEU A 1063 12.02 10.45 -28.43
C LEU A 1063 11.72 11.16 -27.11
N GLU A 1064 10.45 11.17 -26.72
CA GLU A 1064 9.94 11.83 -25.53
C GLU A 1064 9.60 10.82 -24.41
N GLN A 1065 9.26 9.58 -24.76
CA GLN A 1065 8.81 8.56 -23.83
C GLN A 1065 9.47 7.20 -24.10
N LEU A 1066 10.02 6.61 -23.03
CA LEU A 1066 10.56 5.25 -23.02
C LEU A 1066 9.87 4.43 -21.92
N ASN A 1067 9.11 3.41 -22.32
CA ASN A 1067 8.47 2.49 -21.39
C ASN A 1067 9.22 1.14 -21.34
N LEU A 1068 9.97 0.91 -20.27
CA LEU A 1068 10.65 -0.35 -19.96
C LEU A 1068 10.06 -1.02 -18.70
N GLY A 1069 8.88 -0.58 -18.28
CA GLY A 1069 8.25 -1.03 -17.05
C GLY A 1069 7.63 -2.41 -17.18
N TYR A 1070 6.49 -2.58 -16.53
CA TYR A 1070 5.82 -3.87 -16.45
C TYR A 1070 4.34 -3.79 -16.80
N MET A 1071 3.89 -4.79 -17.55
CA MET A 1071 2.51 -4.95 -17.95
C MET A 1071 1.81 -6.00 -17.08
N LYS A 1072 0.59 -5.72 -16.59
CA LYS A 1072 -0.15 -6.71 -15.81
C LYS A 1072 -0.46 -7.99 -16.61
N ALA A 1073 -0.59 -7.85 -17.93
CA ALA A 1073 -0.81 -8.96 -18.86
C ALA A 1073 0.31 -10.02 -18.81
N THR A 1074 1.54 -9.63 -18.44
CA THR A 1074 2.69 -10.52 -18.30
C THR A 1074 2.39 -11.76 -17.47
N ILE A 1075 1.64 -11.62 -16.36
CA ILE A 1075 1.22 -12.77 -15.54
C ILE A 1075 0.24 -13.68 -16.29
N LEU A 1076 -0.79 -13.10 -16.91
CA LEU A 1076 -1.87 -13.85 -17.56
C LEU A 1076 -1.32 -14.71 -18.70
N LEU A 1077 -0.31 -14.18 -19.39
CA LEU A 1077 0.26 -14.75 -20.59
C LEU A 1077 1.46 -15.65 -20.31
N GLY A 1078 1.90 -15.76 -19.05
CA GLY A 1078 3.15 -16.44 -18.71
C GLY A 1078 4.38 -15.76 -19.32
N GLY A 1079 4.30 -14.45 -19.61
CA GLY A 1079 5.38 -13.65 -20.18
C GLY A 1079 6.47 -13.33 -19.15
N LEU A 1080 7.55 -12.73 -19.62
CA LEU A 1080 8.71 -12.37 -18.81
C LEU A 1080 8.74 -10.86 -18.52
N ASP A 1081 9.00 -10.51 -17.26
CA ASP A 1081 9.33 -9.16 -16.83
C ASP A 1081 10.70 -8.70 -17.35
N ASN A 1082 10.94 -7.39 -17.38
CA ASN A 1082 12.28 -6.86 -17.61
C ASN A 1082 13.14 -6.99 -16.34
N VAL A 1083 14.46 -7.11 -16.50
CA VAL A 1083 15.43 -7.35 -15.43
C VAL A 1083 16.65 -6.44 -15.60
N ILE A 1084 16.39 -5.15 -15.79
CA ILE A 1084 17.44 -4.14 -16.01
C ILE A 1084 18.44 -4.12 -14.85
N GLY A 1085 17.97 -4.31 -13.62
CA GLY A 1085 18.80 -4.35 -12.42
C GLY A 1085 19.58 -3.05 -12.16
N ASP A 1086 20.49 -3.09 -11.19
CA ASP A 1086 21.31 -1.92 -10.85
C ASP A 1086 22.25 -1.50 -11.99
N GLN A 1087 22.78 -2.46 -12.76
CA GLN A 1087 23.70 -2.18 -13.88
C GLN A 1087 22.98 -1.45 -15.01
N GLY A 1088 21.81 -1.93 -15.43
CA GLY A 1088 21.04 -1.20 -16.43
C GLY A 1088 20.53 0.15 -15.90
N ALA A 1089 20.26 0.29 -14.59
CA ALA A 1089 19.91 1.58 -14.00
C ALA A 1089 21.05 2.62 -14.09
N VAL A 1090 22.32 2.18 -14.05
CA VAL A 1090 23.49 3.06 -14.32
C VAL A 1090 23.44 3.59 -15.75
N GLU A 1091 23.13 2.73 -16.72
CA GLU A 1091 23.03 3.12 -18.13
C GLU A 1091 21.85 4.06 -18.39
N ILE A 1092 20.69 3.83 -17.74
CA ILE A 1092 19.58 4.77 -17.80
C ILE A 1092 19.95 6.11 -17.14
N ALA A 1093 20.70 6.11 -16.04
CA ALA A 1093 21.21 7.34 -15.44
C ALA A 1093 22.16 8.09 -16.39
N ARG A 1094 23.00 7.38 -17.16
CA ARG A 1094 23.83 7.98 -18.21
C ARG A 1094 22.99 8.58 -19.32
N LEU A 1095 21.97 7.87 -19.80
CA LEU A 1095 21.00 8.39 -20.77
C LEU A 1095 20.38 9.70 -20.26
N ILE A 1096 19.88 9.73 -19.01
CA ILE A 1096 19.27 10.92 -18.39
C ILE A 1096 20.25 12.11 -18.36
N ARG A 1097 21.55 11.90 -18.11
CA ARG A 1097 22.52 13.00 -18.15
C ARG A 1097 22.76 13.54 -19.56
N SER A 1098 22.84 12.64 -20.55
CA SER A 1098 23.20 13.00 -21.93
C SER A 1098 22.03 13.52 -22.77
N ASN A 1099 20.81 13.03 -22.50
CA ASN A 1099 19.65 13.30 -23.34
C ASN A 1099 18.84 14.49 -22.80
N ASN A 1100 18.41 15.35 -23.71
CA ASN A 1100 17.66 16.58 -23.43
C ASN A 1100 16.26 16.61 -24.07
N HIS A 1101 15.70 15.44 -24.44
CA HIS A 1101 14.40 15.31 -25.13
C HIS A 1101 13.43 14.37 -24.41
N ILE A 1102 13.92 13.28 -23.81
CA ILE A 1102 13.10 12.32 -23.09
C ILE A 1102 12.52 12.99 -21.84
N ARG A 1103 11.18 12.95 -21.75
CA ARG A 1103 10.40 13.51 -20.65
C ARG A 1103 9.79 12.45 -19.74
N SER A 1104 9.60 11.23 -20.23
CA SER A 1104 9.00 10.15 -19.46
C SER A 1104 9.75 8.83 -19.59
N ILE A 1105 10.14 8.26 -18.44
CA ILE A 1105 10.72 6.91 -18.35
C ILE A 1105 9.93 6.07 -17.34
N ASP A 1106 9.53 4.87 -17.75
CA ASP A 1106 8.92 3.87 -16.86
C ASP A 1106 9.89 2.70 -16.69
N LEU A 1107 10.34 2.46 -15.44
CA LEU A 1107 11.18 1.33 -15.05
C LEU A 1107 10.51 0.45 -13.99
N THR A 1108 9.18 0.45 -13.90
CA THR A 1108 8.45 -0.38 -12.91
C THR A 1108 8.79 -1.87 -13.06
N PHE A 1109 9.03 -2.56 -11.94
CA PHE A 1109 9.34 -3.99 -11.81
C PHE A 1109 10.49 -4.46 -12.72
N ASN A 1110 11.68 -3.94 -12.43
CA ASN A 1110 12.93 -4.19 -13.15
C ASN A 1110 14.08 -4.71 -12.26
N GLY A 1111 13.79 -5.02 -10.99
CA GLY A 1111 14.80 -5.51 -10.03
C GLY A 1111 15.84 -4.46 -9.63
N ILE A 1112 15.49 -3.17 -9.67
CA ILE A 1112 16.41 -2.07 -9.33
C ILE A 1112 16.45 -1.87 -7.82
N SER A 1113 17.62 -1.96 -7.21
CA SER A 1113 17.81 -1.75 -5.77
C SER A 1113 17.99 -0.27 -5.43
N GLN A 1114 18.20 0.04 -4.15
CA GLN A 1114 18.54 1.41 -3.73
C GLN A 1114 19.83 1.93 -4.39
N LYS A 1115 20.76 1.06 -4.77
CA LYS A 1115 22.02 1.45 -5.43
C LYS A 1115 21.74 2.04 -6.81
N GLY A 1116 21.01 1.30 -7.66
CA GLY A 1116 20.62 1.80 -8.98
C GLY A 1116 19.75 3.05 -8.90
N LEU A 1117 18.81 3.11 -7.93
CA LEU A 1117 17.99 4.30 -7.73
C LEU A 1117 18.81 5.55 -7.37
N SER A 1118 19.87 5.39 -6.57
CA SER A 1118 20.73 6.51 -6.19
C SER A 1118 21.46 7.10 -7.41
N GLN A 1119 21.83 6.26 -8.39
CA GLN A 1119 22.44 6.71 -9.65
C GLN A 1119 21.47 7.56 -10.49
N VAL A 1120 20.21 7.13 -10.58
CA VAL A 1120 19.15 7.89 -11.26
C VAL A 1120 18.90 9.23 -10.57
N LYS A 1121 18.83 9.23 -9.22
CA LYS A 1121 18.70 10.48 -8.46
C LYS A 1121 19.81 11.45 -8.81
N ASP A 1122 21.06 11.00 -8.81
CA ASP A 1122 22.20 11.88 -9.08
C ASP A 1122 22.16 12.43 -10.51
N ALA A 1123 21.76 11.63 -11.49
CA ALA A 1123 21.53 12.12 -12.86
C ALA A 1123 20.43 13.20 -12.93
N LEU A 1124 19.36 13.08 -12.16
CA LEU A 1124 18.26 14.06 -12.12
C LEU A 1124 18.62 15.39 -11.45
N LYS A 1125 19.71 15.44 -10.67
CA LYS A 1125 20.23 16.72 -10.16
C LYS A 1125 20.70 17.61 -11.31
N GLU A 1126 21.30 17.00 -12.33
CA GLU A 1126 21.81 17.68 -13.53
C GLU A 1126 20.73 17.83 -14.60
N ASN A 1127 19.90 16.81 -14.81
CA ASN A 1127 18.87 16.83 -15.84
C ASN A 1127 17.64 17.66 -15.43
N LYS A 1128 17.30 18.66 -16.24
CA LYS A 1128 16.11 19.53 -16.03
C LYS A 1128 14.95 19.26 -17.00
N ILE A 1129 14.99 18.15 -17.74
CA ILE A 1129 14.04 17.86 -18.83
C ILE A 1129 13.05 16.76 -18.42
N LEU A 1130 13.52 15.71 -17.73
CA LEU A 1130 12.68 14.56 -17.38
C LEU A 1130 11.58 14.98 -16.40
N THR A 1131 10.32 14.74 -16.75
CA THR A 1131 9.15 15.14 -15.97
C THR A 1131 8.41 13.95 -15.35
N THR A 1132 8.64 12.73 -15.85
CA THR A 1132 8.07 11.49 -15.31
C THR A 1132 9.15 10.42 -15.17
N PHE A 1133 9.26 9.84 -13.98
CA PHE A 1133 10.07 8.66 -13.73
C PHE A 1133 9.31 7.69 -12.81
N LYS A 1134 8.93 6.51 -13.32
CA LYS A 1134 8.20 5.49 -12.55
C LYS A 1134 9.13 4.36 -12.13
N LEU A 1135 9.15 4.03 -10.84
CA LEU A 1135 10.12 3.10 -10.25
C LEU A 1135 9.54 2.25 -9.11
N LEU A 1136 8.32 1.75 -9.27
CA LEU A 1136 7.82 0.74 -8.34
C LEU A 1136 8.61 -0.57 -8.55
N GLN A 1137 9.22 -1.13 -7.49
CA GLN A 1137 10.03 -2.37 -7.57
C GLN A 1137 9.53 -3.37 -6.51
N TYR A 1138 8.95 -4.50 -6.93
CA TYR A 1138 8.50 -5.55 -6.01
C TYR A 1138 9.70 -6.23 -5.36
N GLY A 1139 9.59 -6.53 -4.07
CA GLY A 1139 10.66 -7.19 -3.30
C GLY A 1139 11.92 -6.34 -3.07
N GLN A 1140 11.97 -5.10 -3.57
CA GLN A 1140 13.10 -4.19 -3.37
C GLN A 1140 12.72 -3.07 -2.40
N VAL A 1141 13.61 -2.77 -1.46
CA VAL A 1141 13.44 -1.69 -0.49
C VAL A 1141 14.25 -0.48 -0.94
N HIS A 1142 13.59 0.66 -1.02
CA HIS A 1142 14.23 1.95 -1.30
C HIS A 1142 14.01 2.91 -0.14
N ASN A 1143 14.95 3.82 0.04
CA ASN A 1143 14.86 4.91 0.99
C ASN A 1143 13.86 5.96 0.49
N GLU A 1144 12.85 6.26 1.31
CA GLU A 1144 11.83 7.27 1.02
C GLU A 1144 12.41 8.67 0.76
N ILE A 1145 13.53 9.04 1.40
CA ILE A 1145 14.22 10.32 1.13
C ILE A 1145 14.63 10.41 -0.35
N THR A 1146 15.20 9.33 -0.89
CA THR A 1146 15.63 9.30 -2.30
C THR A 1146 14.43 9.39 -3.25
N LYS A 1147 13.30 8.77 -2.88
CA LYS A 1147 12.05 8.88 -3.66
C LYS A 1147 11.49 10.30 -3.63
N GLU A 1148 11.44 10.93 -2.45
CA GLU A 1148 10.97 12.32 -2.28
C GLU A 1148 11.85 13.31 -3.05
N GLU A 1149 13.18 13.15 -3.01
CA GLU A 1149 14.12 13.97 -3.79
C GLU A 1149 13.86 13.84 -5.31
N ILE A 1150 13.67 12.63 -5.81
CA ILE A 1150 13.34 12.39 -7.22
C ILE A 1150 12.01 13.06 -7.59
N VAL A 1151 10.95 12.85 -6.80
CA VAL A 1151 9.64 13.47 -7.04
C VAL A 1151 9.76 15.00 -7.09
N SER A 1152 10.46 15.61 -6.13
CA SER A 1152 10.68 17.06 -6.11
C SER A 1152 11.41 17.56 -7.36
N MET A 1153 12.43 16.85 -7.85
CA MET A 1153 13.15 17.23 -9.07
C MET A 1153 12.28 17.12 -10.34
N LEU A 1154 11.40 16.12 -10.41
CA LEU A 1154 10.45 15.96 -11.53
C LEU A 1154 9.37 17.04 -11.52
N GLU A 1155 8.81 17.38 -10.34
CA GLU A 1155 7.84 18.47 -10.17
C GLU A 1155 8.44 19.82 -10.60
N ARG A 1156 9.68 20.10 -10.18
CA ARG A 1156 10.44 21.26 -10.66
C ARG A 1156 10.57 21.26 -12.19
N ASN A 1157 10.91 20.13 -12.80
CA ASN A 1157 11.04 20.04 -14.27
C ASN A 1157 9.70 20.29 -14.99
N LYS A 1158 8.57 19.82 -14.45
CA LYS A 1158 7.23 20.09 -15.01
C LYS A 1158 6.89 21.59 -14.95
N MET A 1159 7.12 22.21 -13.80
CA MET A 1159 6.86 23.64 -13.61
C MET A 1159 7.70 24.48 -14.58
N GLU A 1160 9.00 24.21 -14.69
CA GLU A 1160 9.90 24.92 -15.61
C GLU A 1160 9.48 24.72 -17.08
N TRP A 1161 8.97 23.55 -17.44
CA TRP A 1161 8.43 23.33 -18.79
C TRP A 1161 7.18 24.19 -19.05
N GLY A 1162 6.27 24.30 -18.07
CA GLY A 1162 5.10 25.18 -18.16
C GLY A 1162 5.50 26.66 -18.33
N LYS A 1163 6.47 27.13 -17.56
CA LYS A 1163 7.06 28.49 -17.67
C LYS A 1163 7.58 28.78 -19.07
N GLN A 1164 8.39 27.87 -19.62
CA GLN A 1164 8.98 28.01 -20.95
C GLN A 1164 7.92 28.18 -22.05
N ILE A 1165 6.82 27.41 -21.98
CA ILE A 1165 5.74 27.49 -22.97
C ILE A 1165 4.94 28.80 -22.82
N LEU A 1166 4.73 29.27 -21.60
CA LEU A 1166 4.04 30.54 -21.33
C LEU A 1166 4.97 31.76 -21.43
N ARG A 1167 6.25 31.57 -21.79
CA ARG A 1167 7.27 32.62 -21.96
C ARG A 1167 7.39 33.55 -20.76
N ASP A 1168 7.19 33.00 -19.55
CA ASP A 1168 7.14 33.78 -18.30
C ASP A 1168 6.21 35.00 -18.38
N ASP A 1169 5.04 34.83 -19.01
CA ASP A 1169 3.99 35.84 -19.04
C ASP A 1169 3.69 36.31 -17.60
N PRO A 1170 3.93 37.60 -17.27
CA PRO A 1170 3.80 38.12 -15.91
C PRO A 1170 2.34 38.13 -15.41
N THR A 1171 1.37 37.88 -16.29
CA THR A 1171 -0.04 37.70 -15.92
C THR A 1171 -0.38 36.29 -15.45
N LYS A 1172 0.51 35.31 -15.64
CA LYS A 1172 0.33 33.91 -15.25
C LYS A 1172 0.96 33.65 -13.89
N THR A 1173 0.30 32.81 -13.10
CA THR A 1173 0.73 32.44 -11.75
C THR A 1173 1.52 31.13 -11.77
N GLU A 1174 2.22 30.83 -10.67
CA GLU A 1174 2.89 29.54 -10.48
C GLU A 1174 1.93 28.35 -10.64
N TYR A 1175 0.68 28.50 -10.20
CA TYR A 1175 -0.37 27.50 -10.41
C TYR A 1175 -0.63 27.25 -11.90
N ASP A 1176 -0.64 28.30 -12.73
CA ASP A 1176 -0.85 28.17 -14.17
C ASP A 1176 0.31 27.42 -14.85
N TRP A 1177 1.55 27.66 -14.41
CA TRP A 1177 2.73 26.96 -14.91
C TRP A 1177 2.70 25.47 -14.55
N ILE A 1178 2.39 25.14 -13.30
CA ILE A 1178 2.28 23.75 -12.82
C ILE A 1178 1.18 23.02 -13.60
N LYS A 1179 -0.02 23.62 -13.68
CA LYS A 1179 -1.16 23.02 -14.37
C LYS A 1179 -0.87 22.78 -15.86
N LEU A 1180 -0.20 23.73 -16.53
CA LEU A 1180 0.22 23.53 -17.92
C LEU A 1180 1.27 22.43 -18.05
N GLY A 1181 2.29 22.42 -17.18
CA GLY A 1181 3.32 21.39 -17.16
C GLY A 1181 2.75 19.98 -16.93
N GLU A 1182 1.77 19.84 -16.03
CA GLU A 1182 1.04 18.59 -15.81
C GLU A 1182 0.27 18.15 -17.07
N LYS A 1183 -0.48 19.07 -17.70
CA LYS A 1183 -1.22 18.79 -18.93
C LYS A 1183 -0.30 18.35 -20.07
N LEU A 1184 0.83 19.01 -20.26
CA LEU A 1184 1.83 18.64 -21.26
C LEU A 1184 2.42 17.26 -20.95
N ASN A 1185 2.73 16.98 -19.69
CA ASN A 1185 3.23 15.68 -19.26
C ASN A 1185 2.22 14.55 -19.47
N GLU A 1186 0.91 14.81 -19.31
CA GLU A 1186 -0.13 13.84 -19.67
C GLU A 1186 -0.15 13.52 -21.16
N GLN A 1187 0.02 14.51 -22.05
CA GLN A 1187 0.07 14.31 -23.50
C GLN A 1187 1.28 13.48 -23.96
N ILE A 1188 2.41 13.57 -23.24
CA ILE A 1188 3.56 12.69 -23.47
C ILE A 1188 3.19 11.24 -23.16
N ASN A 1189 2.59 11.01 -21.99
CA ASN A 1189 2.28 9.66 -21.50
C ASN A 1189 1.08 9.01 -22.22
N PHE A 1190 0.13 9.82 -22.65
CA PHE A 1190 -1.09 9.39 -23.32
C PHE A 1190 -1.32 10.29 -24.53
N PRO A 1191 -0.94 9.85 -25.75
CA PRO A 1191 -1.23 10.62 -26.94
C PRO A 1191 -2.75 10.80 -27.10
N GLN A 1192 -3.16 11.85 -27.81
CA GLN A 1192 -4.55 12.28 -27.88
C GLN A 1192 -5.50 11.14 -28.31
N HIS A 1193 -5.15 10.35 -29.33
CA HIS A 1193 -5.97 9.22 -29.79
C HIS A 1193 -6.16 8.13 -28.74
N VAL A 1194 -5.24 7.97 -27.79
CA VAL A 1194 -5.41 7.08 -26.63
C VAL A 1194 -6.29 7.73 -25.57
N MET A 1195 -6.11 9.04 -25.29
CA MET A 1195 -6.93 9.79 -24.33
C MET A 1195 -8.42 9.71 -24.67
N GLU A 1196 -8.75 9.73 -25.96
CA GLU A 1196 -10.12 9.64 -26.47
C GLU A 1196 -10.81 8.29 -26.17
N ILE A 1197 -10.04 7.23 -25.90
CA ILE A 1197 -10.54 5.88 -25.57
C ILE A 1197 -10.01 5.34 -24.23
N ILE A 1198 -9.44 6.21 -23.39
CA ILE A 1198 -8.57 5.81 -22.27
C ILE A 1198 -9.26 5.00 -21.17
N SER A 1199 -10.56 5.23 -20.95
CA SER A 1199 -11.37 4.47 -19.99
C SER A 1199 -11.39 2.97 -20.30
N TYR A 1200 -11.18 2.59 -21.56
CA TYR A 1200 -11.21 1.20 -22.03
C TYR A 1200 -9.81 0.67 -22.34
N TYR A 1201 -8.92 1.52 -22.84
CA TYR A 1201 -7.53 1.15 -23.10
C TYR A 1201 -6.77 0.76 -21.82
N ARG A 1202 -7.11 1.34 -20.65
CA ARG A 1202 -6.48 1.06 -19.33
C ARG A 1202 -6.97 -0.22 -18.62
N THR A 1203 -7.87 -1.02 -19.19
CA THR A 1203 -8.41 -2.25 -18.55
C THR A 1203 -7.41 -3.43 -18.52
N HIS A 1204 -6.11 -3.17 -18.42
CA HIS A 1204 -5.04 -4.14 -18.25
C HIS A 1204 -4.32 -3.97 -16.92
#